data_AF-A0A928J1L7-F1
#
_entry.id   AF-A0A928J1L7-F1
#
_cell.length_a   1.000
_cell.length_b   1.000
_cell.length_c   1.000
_cell.angle_alpha   90.00
_cell.angle_beta   90.00
_cell.angle_gamma   90.00
#
_symmetry.space_group_name_H-M   'P 1'
#
loop_
_entity.id
_entity.type
_entity.pdbx_description
1 polymer ?
#
loop_
_entity_poly.entity_id
_entity_poly.type
_entity_poly.pdbx_seq_one_letter_code
_entity_poly.pdbx_strand_id
1 'polypeptide(L)'
;MKKTFCIDCKEYTYNADEYERLYEELLKRMEWLFSHGYTLVSMVAVFWSITLSVLGAFLSSELASNSPFTFLIPFLTVLLVGAPAIFVYPFSVKYQDNVRTVASLGAYFRVFYELPSILKKTGYAKNKNGDMEHKVFAWETLHCDTHYERTGGFGAEYIIISSAALVLSLTTGIVSIIAYSQCRIWFMLLFLFFWGGLGVVSYKVWKNSCTRTTIDYYFVRYLHTYLAKAVNLELLTSQECKIYLKYTNTEIMQEKAMDGVTKEYNFRILHMISVIETLLQNEDYTEIKKMLCGLRFDKNDKAYCKLLTISKQYCAEYSKLCAIPNERLTDKERERKEELLDVLFPGHGTLYGIGAGIEVVIGMVELGDNCYINANVKFNPDVKVKTGDYFICAPNVTFGSDESFDKVGQIEIGDDVWVCADVTVQKGVKIGSRSVIGLSSVVKTESALGDDSIYSGAPAVVASAIENRGVAACKSECTEPSDDYEKAFVAHLRSLGFEGDFSQLLYLLRGEKYNAQDPLAAAVTDYTHALYAEYATADKKRRAELKNILFPFKGENCTIGENVFVECIGSVRLGGSVTVGNCVTLMGSIVLGDRCTIEEKVSLVGIGHEVYHENRHVCDGCMINTSRVIRVESGVHIGKGKKLAPKTPIEKDQI
;
A
#
# COMPACT_ATOMS: atom_id res chain seq x y z
N MET A 1 -10.90 36.60 -5.54
CA MET A 1 -11.92 36.12 -4.57
C MET A 1 -11.58 34.70 -4.19
N LYS A 2 -11.50 34.36 -2.89
CA LYS A 2 -11.29 32.97 -2.46
C LYS A 2 -12.62 32.23 -2.54
N LYS A 3 -12.70 31.10 -3.27
CA LYS A 3 -13.86 30.21 -3.21
C LYS A 3 -13.77 29.39 -1.92
N THR A 4 -14.69 29.65 -1.01
CA THR A 4 -14.88 28.87 0.21
C THR A 4 -15.53 27.54 -0.15
N PHE A 5 -14.87 26.41 0.11
CA PHE A 5 -15.53 25.12 0.05
C PHE A 5 -16.33 24.92 1.35
N CYS A 6 -17.63 25.22 1.32
CA CYS A 6 -18.51 24.70 2.37
C CYS A 6 -18.61 23.19 2.16
N ILE A 7 -18.09 22.42 3.12
CA ILE A 7 -18.33 20.98 3.22
C ILE A 7 -19.66 20.82 3.95
N ASP A 8 -20.70 20.52 3.19
CA ASP A 8 -22.02 20.22 3.71
C ASP A 8 -22.03 18.73 4.10
N CYS A 9 -21.62 18.42 5.33
CA CYS A 9 -21.78 17.08 5.88
C CYS A 9 -23.29 16.79 5.93
N LYS A 10 -23.77 15.79 5.17
CA LYS A 10 -25.17 15.36 5.16
C LYS A 10 -25.71 15.24 6.60
N GLU A 11 -26.99 15.57 6.78
CA GLU A 11 -27.68 15.74 8.08
C GLU A 11 -27.69 14.49 8.98
N TYR A 12 -26.53 14.07 9.50
CA TYR A 12 -26.43 13.06 10.53
C TYR A 12 -26.79 13.67 11.89
N THR A 13 -28.07 13.58 12.24
CA THR A 13 -28.56 14.01 13.55
C THR A 13 -28.10 13.04 14.64
N TYR A 14 -27.28 13.55 15.55
CA TYR A 14 -26.82 12.82 16.74
C TYR A 14 -27.99 12.27 17.56
N ASN A 15 -28.03 10.95 17.72
CA ASN A 15 -28.99 10.27 18.58
C ASN A 15 -28.42 10.14 20.00
N ALA A 16 -28.88 11.00 20.90
CA ALA A 16 -28.45 11.04 22.30
C ALA A 16 -28.73 9.70 23.03
N ASP A 17 -29.94 9.16 22.86
CA ASP A 17 -30.35 7.88 23.47
C ASP A 17 -29.47 6.70 23.01
N GLU A 18 -28.97 6.72 21.77
CA GLU A 18 -28.07 5.68 21.26
C GLU A 18 -26.67 5.83 21.88
N TYR A 19 -26.14 7.05 21.92
CA TYR A 19 -24.84 7.33 22.54
C TYR A 19 -24.83 6.93 24.02
N GLU A 20 -25.84 7.35 24.80
CA GLU A 20 -25.91 7.04 26.23
C GLU A 20 -25.97 5.53 26.48
N ARG A 21 -26.82 4.78 25.75
CA ARG A 21 -26.91 3.32 25.88
C ARG A 21 -25.62 2.60 25.52
N LEU A 22 -24.94 3.02 24.44
CA LEU A 22 -23.66 2.45 24.05
C LEU A 22 -22.55 2.78 25.07
N TYR A 23 -22.64 3.94 25.72
CA TYR A 23 -21.66 4.41 26.69
C TYR A 23 -21.86 3.69 28.03
N GLU A 24 -23.09 3.47 28.47
CA GLU A 24 -23.42 2.57 29.59
C GLU A 24 -22.92 1.15 29.34
N GLU A 25 -23.13 0.60 28.14
CA GLU A 25 -22.60 -0.74 27.79
C GLU A 25 -21.07 -0.74 27.77
N LEU A 26 -20.40 0.30 27.25
CA LEU A 26 -18.94 0.44 27.32
C LEU A 26 -18.44 0.44 28.77
N LEU A 27 -19.01 1.27 29.64
CA LEU A 27 -18.66 1.34 31.07
C LEU A 27 -18.89 0.01 31.78
N LYS A 28 -20.01 -0.66 31.51
CA LYS A 28 -20.33 -1.98 32.08
C LYS A 28 -19.38 -3.08 31.59
N ARG A 29 -18.93 -3.01 30.34
CA ARG A 29 -17.89 -3.92 29.79
C ARG A 29 -16.53 -3.64 30.41
N MET A 30 -16.19 -2.38 30.68
CA MET A 30 -15.00 -2.01 31.45
C MET A 30 -15.09 -2.52 32.88
N GLU A 31 -16.20 -2.32 33.59
CA GLU A 31 -16.44 -2.90 34.92
C GLU A 31 -16.27 -4.43 34.93
N TRP A 32 -16.78 -5.12 33.91
CA TRP A 32 -16.55 -6.56 33.73
C TRP A 32 -15.11 -6.92 33.40
N LEU A 33 -14.32 -6.07 32.75
CA LEU A 33 -12.87 -6.27 32.62
C LEU A 33 -12.15 -6.14 33.97
N PHE A 34 -12.75 -5.43 34.95
CA PHE A 34 -12.16 -5.18 36.27
C PHE A 34 -12.64 -6.11 37.39
N SER A 35 -13.83 -6.73 37.30
CA SER A 35 -14.48 -7.40 38.45
C SER A 35 -14.23 -8.91 38.64
N HIS A 36 -13.55 -9.60 37.71
CA HIS A 36 -13.42 -11.07 37.75
C HIS A 36 -12.41 -11.60 38.80
N GLY A 37 -11.53 -10.75 39.35
CA GLY A 37 -10.48 -11.17 40.29
C GLY A 37 -10.99 -11.86 41.56
N TYR A 38 -12.15 -11.46 42.11
CA TYR A 38 -12.73 -12.09 43.31
C TYR A 38 -13.11 -13.56 43.09
N THR A 39 -13.72 -13.89 41.94
CA THR A 39 -14.03 -15.28 41.58
C THR A 39 -12.76 -16.11 41.43
N LEU A 40 -11.72 -15.52 40.84
CA LEU A 40 -10.43 -16.15 40.58
C LEU A 40 -9.69 -16.49 41.89
N VAL A 41 -9.61 -15.53 42.82
CA VAL A 41 -9.02 -15.72 44.15
C VAL A 41 -9.78 -16.78 44.94
N SER A 42 -11.12 -16.78 44.85
CA SER A 42 -11.97 -17.77 45.53
C SER A 42 -11.72 -19.19 45.01
N MET A 43 -11.57 -19.37 43.69
CA MET A 43 -11.22 -20.66 43.09
C MET A 43 -9.85 -21.14 43.54
N VAL A 44 -8.82 -20.28 43.52
CA VAL A 44 -7.47 -20.64 43.97
C VAL A 44 -7.48 -21.08 45.43
N ALA A 45 -8.15 -20.32 46.30
CA ALA A 45 -8.28 -20.66 47.72
C ALA A 45 -8.93 -22.03 47.94
N VAL A 46 -10.01 -22.36 47.22
CA VAL A 46 -10.70 -23.66 47.32
C VAL A 46 -9.81 -24.81 46.84
N PHE A 47 -9.22 -24.73 45.64
CA PHE A 47 -8.41 -25.83 45.09
C PHE A 47 -7.14 -26.07 45.91
N TRP A 48 -6.46 -25.02 46.38
CA TRP A 48 -5.27 -25.18 47.22
C TRP A 48 -5.62 -25.61 48.65
N SER A 49 -6.77 -25.22 49.20
CA SER A 49 -7.24 -25.76 50.49
C SER A 49 -7.54 -27.25 50.40
N ILE A 50 -8.25 -27.70 49.35
CA ILE A 50 -8.48 -29.14 49.09
C ILE A 50 -7.14 -29.88 48.94
N THR A 51 -6.19 -29.31 48.20
CA THR A 51 -4.84 -29.87 48.05
C THR A 51 -4.14 -30.05 49.39
N LEU A 52 -4.13 -29.02 50.24
CA LEU A 52 -3.51 -29.06 51.57
C LEU A 52 -4.20 -30.07 52.50
N SER A 53 -5.52 -30.20 52.42
CA SER A 53 -6.28 -31.22 53.16
C SER A 53 -5.94 -32.64 52.71
N VAL A 54 -5.83 -32.89 51.40
CA VAL A 54 -5.41 -34.20 50.84
C VAL A 54 -3.96 -34.52 51.25
N LEU A 55 -3.06 -33.53 51.19
CA LEU A 55 -1.66 -33.68 51.59
C LEU A 55 -1.53 -33.95 53.10
N GLY A 56 -2.28 -33.23 53.93
CA GLY A 56 -2.30 -33.41 55.39
C GLY A 56 -2.88 -34.77 55.79
N ALA A 57 -4.00 -35.19 55.17
CA ALA A 57 -4.56 -36.51 55.36
C ALA A 57 -3.54 -37.61 55.00
N PHE A 58 -2.87 -37.48 53.85
CA PHE A 58 -1.84 -38.41 53.40
C PHE A 58 -0.65 -38.49 54.36
N LEU A 59 -0.13 -37.35 54.82
CA LEU A 59 0.98 -37.29 55.79
C LEU A 59 0.60 -37.85 57.17
N SER A 60 -0.69 -37.78 57.54
CA SER A 60 -1.21 -38.34 58.80
C SER A 60 -1.52 -39.84 58.74
N SER A 61 -1.74 -40.38 57.54
CA SER A 61 -1.97 -41.81 57.35
C SER A 61 -0.64 -42.57 57.27
N GLU A 62 -0.46 -43.57 58.13
CA GLU A 62 0.44 -44.70 57.83
C GLU A 62 -0.16 -45.46 56.64
N LEU A 63 0.09 -44.99 55.42
CA LEU A 63 -0.50 -45.55 54.21
C LEU A 63 0.20 -46.86 53.80
N ALA A 64 0.04 -47.88 54.62
CA ALA A 64 0.51 -49.22 54.38
C ALA A 64 -0.31 -49.87 53.25
N SER A 65 0.24 -49.94 52.04
CA SER A 65 0.12 -51.12 51.18
C SER A 65 1.05 -51.08 49.97
N ASN A 66 1.60 -52.25 49.62
CA ASN A 66 2.28 -52.51 48.35
C ASN A 66 1.26 -52.63 47.19
N SER A 67 0.34 -51.67 47.08
CA SER A 67 -0.66 -51.62 46.01
C SER A 67 -0.04 -51.04 44.73
N PRO A 68 -0.28 -51.63 43.55
CA PRO A 68 0.18 -51.03 42.29
C PRO A 68 -0.48 -49.68 42.00
N PHE A 69 -1.53 -49.29 42.74
CA PHE A 69 -2.24 -48.02 42.59
C PHE A 69 -1.73 -46.90 43.51
N THR A 70 -0.72 -47.13 44.35
CA THR A 70 -0.22 -46.12 45.31
C THR A 70 0.34 -44.85 44.62
N PHE A 71 0.71 -44.93 43.33
CA PHE A 71 1.09 -43.75 42.53
C PHE A 71 -0.06 -42.78 42.21
N LEU A 72 -1.32 -43.24 42.33
CA LEU A 72 -2.47 -42.43 41.94
C LEU A 72 -2.67 -41.24 42.87
N ILE A 73 -2.31 -41.38 44.15
CA ILE A 73 -2.46 -40.33 45.16
C ILE A 73 -1.57 -39.12 44.89
N PRO A 74 -0.23 -39.23 44.76
CA PRO A 74 0.60 -38.08 44.39
C PRO A 74 0.22 -37.50 43.02
N PHE A 75 -0.31 -38.32 42.10
CA PHE A 75 -0.78 -37.81 40.80
C PHE A 75 -2.04 -36.95 40.96
N LEU A 76 -3.00 -37.36 41.80
CA LEU A 76 -4.16 -36.56 42.17
C LEU A 76 -3.75 -35.26 42.89
N THR A 77 -2.71 -35.28 43.74
CA THR A 77 -2.18 -34.05 44.35
C THR A 77 -1.64 -33.09 43.29
N VAL A 78 -0.83 -33.55 42.34
CA VAL A 78 -0.33 -32.71 41.24
C VAL A 78 -1.48 -32.17 40.38
N LEU A 79 -2.51 -32.98 40.13
CA LEU A 79 -3.70 -32.58 39.37
C LEU A 79 -4.46 -31.46 40.08
N LEU A 80 -4.69 -31.58 41.38
CA LEU A 80 -5.38 -30.55 42.20
C LEU A 80 -4.57 -29.25 42.30
N VAL A 81 -3.24 -29.32 42.39
CA VAL A 81 -2.36 -28.14 42.35
C VAL A 81 -2.42 -27.43 41.00
N GLY A 82 -2.44 -28.19 39.90
CA GLY A 82 -2.47 -27.66 38.54
C GLY A 82 -3.87 -27.18 38.08
N ALA A 83 -4.94 -27.70 38.69
CA ALA A 83 -6.33 -27.44 38.29
C ALA A 83 -6.67 -25.94 38.09
N PRO A 84 -6.22 -24.98 38.93
CA PRO A 84 -6.49 -23.56 38.72
C PRO A 84 -6.09 -23.05 37.33
N ALA A 85 -4.98 -23.50 36.74
CA ALA A 85 -4.59 -23.09 35.38
C ALA A 85 -5.63 -23.49 34.31
N ILE A 86 -6.30 -24.64 34.50
CA ILE A 86 -7.36 -25.13 33.62
C ILE A 86 -8.63 -24.29 33.78
N PHE A 87 -9.02 -23.96 35.02
CA PHE A 87 -10.19 -23.13 35.30
C PHE A 87 -10.01 -21.66 34.90
N VAL A 88 -8.79 -21.12 34.96
CA VAL A 88 -8.45 -19.76 34.49
C VAL A 88 -8.66 -19.61 32.98
N TYR A 89 -8.49 -20.66 32.18
CA TYR A 89 -8.54 -20.56 30.72
C TYR A 89 -9.87 -20.05 30.15
N PRO A 90 -11.06 -20.58 30.52
CA PRO A 90 -12.35 -20.01 30.14
C PRO A 90 -12.50 -18.52 30.50
N PHE A 91 -12.01 -18.07 31.66
CA PHE A 91 -12.02 -16.65 32.03
C PHE A 91 -11.11 -15.83 31.12
N SER A 92 -9.91 -16.32 30.78
CA SER A 92 -9.01 -15.65 29.83
C SER A 92 -9.64 -15.45 28.44
N VAL A 93 -10.45 -16.41 27.97
CA VAL A 93 -11.18 -16.31 26.70
C VAL A 93 -12.26 -15.23 26.79
N LYS A 94 -13.13 -15.31 27.81
CA LYS A 94 -14.18 -14.31 28.05
C LYS A 94 -13.61 -12.90 28.24
N TYR A 95 -12.45 -12.81 28.88
CA TYR A 95 -11.69 -11.58 29.05
C TYR A 95 -11.25 -10.99 27.70
N GLN A 96 -10.69 -11.81 26.81
CA GLN A 96 -10.33 -11.40 25.45
C GLN A 96 -11.55 -10.93 24.63
N ASP A 97 -12.72 -11.55 24.79
CA ASP A 97 -13.95 -11.13 24.10
C ASP A 97 -14.52 -9.81 24.63
N ASN A 98 -14.41 -9.55 25.95
CA ASN A 98 -14.71 -8.24 26.51
C ASN A 98 -13.70 -7.18 26.00
N VAL A 99 -12.40 -7.50 25.90
CA VAL A 99 -11.38 -6.63 25.30
C VAL A 99 -11.73 -6.28 23.84
N ARG A 100 -12.13 -7.25 23.02
CA ARG A 100 -12.60 -7.01 21.64
C ARG A 100 -13.81 -6.09 21.62
N THR A 101 -14.81 -6.36 22.46
CA THR A 101 -16.05 -5.56 22.54
C THR A 101 -15.75 -4.11 22.92
N VAL A 102 -14.92 -3.87 23.93
CA VAL A 102 -14.50 -2.52 24.36
C VAL A 102 -13.70 -1.82 23.27
N ALA A 103 -12.76 -2.51 22.62
CA ALA A 103 -12.00 -1.95 21.50
C ALA A 103 -12.90 -1.61 20.29
N SER A 104 -13.92 -2.42 20.02
CA SER A 104 -14.91 -2.17 18.96
C SER A 104 -15.81 -0.98 19.29
N LEU A 105 -16.35 -0.91 20.51
CA LEU A 105 -17.17 0.22 20.96
C LEU A 105 -16.36 1.53 20.97
N GLY A 106 -15.14 1.52 21.50
CA GLY A 106 -14.25 2.68 21.46
C GLY A 106 -13.99 3.15 20.03
N ALA A 107 -13.73 2.23 19.09
CA ALA A 107 -13.55 2.58 17.68
C ALA A 107 -14.83 3.11 17.02
N TYR A 108 -16.01 2.58 17.38
CA TYR A 108 -17.31 3.07 16.93
C TYR A 108 -17.57 4.50 17.43
N PHE A 109 -17.34 4.77 18.72
CA PHE A 109 -17.41 6.12 19.30
C PHE A 109 -16.49 7.09 18.57
N ARG A 110 -15.24 6.67 18.35
CA ARG A 110 -14.22 7.48 17.69
C ARG A 110 -14.62 7.87 16.26
N VAL A 111 -15.23 6.97 15.48
CA VAL A 111 -15.64 7.22 14.07
C VAL A 111 -16.97 7.95 13.95
N PHE A 112 -18.01 7.56 14.69
CA PHE A 112 -19.37 8.08 14.44
C PHE A 112 -19.77 9.26 15.33
N TYR A 113 -19.04 9.51 16.43
CA TYR A 113 -19.38 10.57 17.39
C TYR A 113 -18.25 11.58 17.60
N GLU A 114 -17.01 11.13 17.78
CA GLU A 114 -15.87 12.03 18.02
C GLU A 114 -15.36 12.68 16.73
N LEU A 115 -15.18 11.89 15.66
CA LEU A 115 -14.62 12.36 14.38
C LEU A 115 -15.39 13.55 13.74
N PRO A 116 -16.75 13.55 13.65
CA PRO A 116 -17.49 14.72 13.16
C PRO A 116 -17.25 16.00 13.99
N SER A 117 -16.90 15.86 15.27
CA SER A 117 -16.57 16.98 16.16
C SER A 117 -15.12 17.42 16.05
N ILE A 118 -14.19 16.48 15.80
CA ILE A 118 -12.76 16.75 15.56
C ILE A 118 -12.58 17.52 14.25
N LEU A 119 -13.21 17.06 13.16
CA LEU A 119 -13.15 17.71 11.83
C LEU A 119 -13.68 19.15 11.88
N LYS A 120 -14.71 19.42 12.70
CA LYS A 120 -15.21 20.78 12.94
C LYS A 120 -14.19 21.67 13.68
N LYS A 121 -13.45 21.13 14.67
CA LYS A 121 -12.46 21.88 15.46
C LYS A 121 -11.17 22.20 14.68
N THR A 122 -10.74 21.35 13.75
CA THR A 122 -9.49 21.56 12.98
C THR A 122 -9.57 22.63 11.89
N GLY A 123 -10.75 23.20 11.62
CA GLY A 123 -10.88 24.48 10.92
C GLY A 123 -11.49 24.44 9.52
N TYR A 124 -12.75 24.04 9.39
CA TYR A 124 -13.62 24.54 8.31
C TYR A 124 -15.04 24.95 8.76
N ALA A 125 -15.23 25.31 10.03
CA ALA A 125 -16.42 26.03 10.48
C ALA A 125 -16.12 26.97 11.66
N LYS A 126 -16.40 28.28 11.49
CA LYS A 126 -16.62 29.20 12.61
C LYS A 126 -18.13 29.42 12.77
N ASN A 127 -18.70 28.87 13.83
CA ASN A 127 -19.89 29.37 14.51
C ASN A 127 -19.64 29.12 16.01
N LYS A 128 -19.79 30.07 16.95
CA LYS A 128 -20.97 30.91 17.27
C LYS A 128 -22.19 30.03 17.56
N ASN A 129 -22.50 29.91 18.84
CA ASN A 129 -23.31 28.89 19.53
C ASN A 129 -22.40 27.70 19.90
N GLY A 130 -21.91 27.56 21.13
CA GLY A 130 -22.53 28.04 22.38
C GLY A 130 -23.58 27.04 22.88
N ASP A 131 -23.26 25.75 22.84
CA ASP A 131 -23.45 24.81 23.95
C ASP A 131 -22.76 23.46 23.65
N MET A 132 -22.59 22.64 24.68
CA MET A 132 -21.99 21.28 24.69
C MET A 132 -20.46 21.19 24.63
N GLU A 133 -19.80 21.71 25.68
CA GLU A 133 -18.56 21.12 26.22
C GLU A 133 -18.83 19.75 26.89
N HIS A 134 -19.36 18.77 26.15
CA HIS A 134 -19.38 17.40 26.65
C HIS A 134 -18.01 16.75 26.45
N LYS A 135 -17.45 16.24 27.55
CA LYS A 135 -16.18 15.54 27.64
C LYS A 135 -16.26 14.18 26.94
N VAL A 136 -16.26 14.17 25.61
CA VAL A 136 -16.23 12.93 24.82
C VAL A 136 -14.77 12.44 24.76
N PHE A 137 -14.45 11.57 25.71
CA PHE A 137 -13.12 11.01 25.93
C PHE A 137 -13.19 9.47 25.88
N ALA A 138 -13.81 8.82 24.88
CA ALA A 138 -13.92 7.35 24.92
C ALA A 138 -12.53 6.69 24.81
N TRP A 139 -11.65 7.25 23.98
CA TRP A 139 -10.25 6.84 23.88
C TRP A 139 -9.40 7.26 25.10
N GLU A 140 -9.55 8.51 25.55
CA GLU A 140 -8.81 9.03 26.71
C GLU A 140 -9.31 8.45 28.05
N THR A 141 -10.51 7.86 28.12
CA THR A 141 -10.97 7.06 29.28
C THR A 141 -10.36 5.64 29.25
N LEU A 142 -9.98 5.13 28.08
CA LEU A 142 -9.23 3.88 27.94
C LEU A 142 -7.72 4.05 28.26
N HIS A 143 -7.13 5.20 27.91
CA HIS A 143 -5.67 5.41 27.94
C HIS A 143 -5.17 6.52 28.88
N CYS A 144 -5.99 7.50 29.27
CA CYS A 144 -5.54 8.78 29.86
C CYS A 144 -6.29 9.22 31.14
N ASP A 145 -7.11 8.38 31.78
CA ASP A 145 -7.53 8.71 33.15
C ASP A 145 -6.35 8.54 34.11
N THR A 146 -5.78 9.67 34.54
CA THR A 146 -4.65 9.73 35.49
C THR A 146 -4.96 9.14 36.86
N HIS A 147 -6.24 8.85 37.19
CA HIS A 147 -6.55 8.05 38.38
C HIS A 147 -6.34 6.54 38.20
N TYR A 148 -6.07 6.06 36.98
CA TYR A 148 -5.92 4.65 36.64
C TYR A 148 -4.47 4.24 36.29
N GLU A 149 -3.47 4.72 37.05
CA GLU A 149 -2.04 4.32 36.95
C GLU A 149 -1.78 2.79 37.07
N ARG A 150 -2.81 1.97 37.27
CA ARG A 150 -2.75 0.50 37.32
C ARG A 150 -2.96 -0.21 35.98
N THR A 151 -3.01 0.50 34.84
CA THR A 151 -3.27 -0.13 33.53
C THR A 151 -2.25 -1.21 33.12
N GLY A 152 -1.03 -1.19 33.67
CA GLY A 152 -0.03 -2.25 33.50
C GLY A 152 -0.39 -3.61 34.14
N GLY A 153 -1.44 -3.68 34.98
CA GLY A 153 -1.85 -4.89 35.70
C GLY A 153 -3.01 -5.69 35.09
N PHE A 154 -3.63 -5.22 34.00
CA PHE A 154 -4.84 -5.84 33.48
C PHE A 154 -4.58 -7.23 32.87
N GLY A 155 -5.35 -8.23 33.30
CA GLY A 155 -5.17 -9.64 32.91
C GLY A 155 -3.97 -10.33 33.57
N ALA A 156 -3.11 -9.60 34.29
CA ALA A 156 -1.94 -10.17 34.96
C ALA A 156 -2.32 -11.21 36.02
N GLU A 157 -3.49 -11.07 36.67
CA GLU A 157 -4.03 -12.05 37.61
C GLU A 157 -4.15 -13.47 37.02
N TYR A 158 -4.63 -13.60 35.78
CA TYR A 158 -4.73 -14.88 35.08
C TYR A 158 -3.35 -15.48 34.80
N ILE A 159 -2.42 -14.62 34.37
CA ILE A 159 -1.04 -15.01 34.06
C ILE A 159 -0.32 -15.47 35.33
N ILE A 160 -0.44 -14.71 36.42
CA ILE A 160 0.16 -15.01 37.73
C ILE A 160 -0.38 -16.33 38.28
N ILE A 161 -1.71 -16.52 38.28
CA ILE A 161 -2.33 -17.74 38.85
C ILE A 161 -2.04 -18.97 37.98
N SER A 162 -2.09 -18.83 36.65
CA SER A 162 -1.75 -19.94 35.75
C SER A 162 -0.26 -20.31 35.86
N SER A 163 0.63 -19.33 35.98
CA SER A 163 2.07 -19.55 36.19
C SER A 163 2.35 -20.18 37.56
N ALA A 164 1.70 -19.71 38.63
CA ALA A 164 1.82 -20.27 39.97
C ALA A 164 1.37 -21.72 40.01
N ALA A 165 0.22 -22.06 39.41
CA ALA A 165 -0.26 -23.44 39.31
C ALA A 165 0.68 -24.34 38.48
N LEU A 166 1.27 -23.81 37.40
CA LEU A 166 2.25 -24.54 36.57
C LEU A 166 3.56 -24.83 37.33
N VAL A 167 4.07 -23.85 38.10
CA VAL A 167 5.28 -24.00 38.92
C VAL A 167 5.02 -24.92 40.11
N LEU A 168 3.92 -24.73 40.85
CA LEU A 168 3.59 -25.56 42.02
C LEU A 168 3.30 -27.02 41.61
N SER A 169 2.67 -27.25 40.47
CA SER A 169 2.45 -28.61 39.96
C SER A 169 3.77 -29.26 39.50
N LEU A 170 4.69 -28.50 38.92
CA LEU A 170 6.05 -28.96 38.61
C LEU A 170 6.80 -29.39 39.87
N THR A 171 6.86 -28.52 40.90
CA THR A 171 7.59 -28.83 42.14
C THR A 171 6.98 -30.03 42.88
N THR A 172 5.64 -30.10 42.95
CA THR A 172 4.92 -31.23 43.57
C THR A 172 5.18 -32.53 42.82
N GLY A 173 5.24 -32.49 41.49
CA GLY A 173 5.57 -33.65 40.65
C GLY A 173 7.00 -34.13 40.85
N ILE A 174 7.98 -33.22 40.90
CA ILE A 174 9.40 -33.55 41.16
C ILE A 174 9.57 -34.18 42.55
N VAL A 175 8.97 -33.58 43.60
CA VAL A 175 9.01 -34.14 44.97
C VAL A 175 8.39 -35.55 45.00
N SER A 176 7.29 -35.76 44.29
CA SER A 176 6.64 -37.07 44.17
C SER A 176 7.52 -38.10 43.44
N ILE A 177 8.24 -37.71 42.37
CA ILE A 177 9.19 -38.57 41.65
C ILE A 177 10.39 -38.98 42.52
N ILE A 178 10.76 -38.16 43.51
CA ILE A 178 11.83 -38.44 44.47
C ILE A 178 11.33 -39.35 45.60
N ALA A 179 10.13 -39.09 46.12
CA ALA A 179 9.57 -39.83 47.26
C ALA A 179 9.12 -41.27 46.93
N TYR A 180 8.59 -41.53 45.73
CA TYR A 180 7.98 -42.83 45.38
C TYR A 180 8.81 -43.63 44.38
N SER A 181 9.75 -44.44 44.89
CA SER A 181 10.65 -45.26 44.06
C SER A 181 9.97 -46.42 43.33
N GLN A 182 8.96 -47.08 43.95
CA GLN A 182 8.41 -48.35 43.45
C GLN A 182 7.54 -48.23 42.18
N CYS A 183 6.90 -47.08 41.92
CA CYS A 183 5.99 -46.88 40.78
C CYS A 183 6.42 -45.74 39.83
N ARG A 184 7.72 -45.40 39.85
CA ARG A 184 8.28 -44.15 39.31
C ARG A 184 8.01 -43.90 37.82
N ILE A 185 8.05 -44.95 36.98
CA ILE A 185 7.89 -44.83 35.52
C ILE A 185 6.46 -44.44 35.13
N TRP A 186 5.45 -45.14 35.67
CA TRP A 186 4.04 -44.88 35.35
C TRP A 186 3.59 -43.50 35.83
N PHE A 187 4.03 -43.08 37.03
CA PHE A 187 3.83 -41.71 37.49
C PHE A 187 4.47 -40.69 36.54
N MET A 188 5.73 -40.90 36.14
CA MET A 188 6.46 -39.96 35.29
C MET A 188 5.80 -39.77 33.91
N LEU A 189 5.29 -40.84 33.30
CA LEU A 189 4.56 -40.75 32.03
C LEU A 189 3.26 -39.93 32.15
N LEU A 190 2.45 -40.20 33.17
CA LEU A 190 1.21 -39.46 33.44
C LEU A 190 1.49 -38.00 33.80
N PHE A 191 2.53 -37.75 34.60
CA PHE A 191 2.97 -36.42 35.00
C PHE A 191 3.42 -35.59 33.78
N LEU A 192 4.29 -36.13 32.92
CA LEU A 192 4.76 -35.43 31.72
C LEU A 192 3.62 -35.10 30.76
N PHE A 193 2.68 -36.02 30.56
CA PHE A 193 1.49 -35.78 29.72
C PHE A 193 0.62 -34.66 30.30
N PHE A 194 0.27 -34.73 31.60
CA PHE A 194 -0.54 -33.72 32.27
C PHE A 194 0.15 -32.35 32.29
N TRP A 195 1.43 -32.30 32.64
CA TRP A 195 2.18 -31.05 32.75
C TRP A 195 2.43 -30.39 31.38
N GLY A 196 2.67 -31.19 30.33
CA GLY A 196 2.71 -30.70 28.95
C GLY A 196 1.37 -30.08 28.52
N GLY A 197 0.25 -30.72 28.87
CA GLY A 197 -1.10 -30.14 28.70
C GLY A 197 -1.28 -28.83 29.47
N LEU A 198 -0.83 -28.77 30.72
CA LEU A 198 -0.91 -27.57 31.56
C LEU A 198 -0.07 -26.41 30.99
N GLY A 199 1.09 -26.70 30.39
CA GLY A 199 1.93 -25.73 29.69
C GLY A 199 1.22 -25.13 28.47
N VAL A 200 0.56 -25.97 27.65
CA VAL A 200 -0.25 -25.51 26.51
C VAL A 200 -1.42 -24.62 26.96
N VAL A 201 -2.10 -24.98 28.05
CA VAL A 201 -3.18 -24.17 28.64
C VAL A 201 -2.64 -22.82 29.15
N SER A 202 -1.52 -22.84 29.89
CA SER A 202 -0.91 -21.63 30.46
C SER A 202 -0.42 -20.66 29.38
N TYR A 203 0.14 -21.18 28.27
CA TYR A 203 0.49 -20.38 27.10
C TYR A 203 -0.73 -19.72 26.45
N LYS A 204 -1.86 -20.45 26.34
CA LYS A 204 -3.11 -19.87 25.83
C LYS A 204 -3.68 -18.80 26.76
N VAL A 205 -3.63 -19.00 28.09
CA VAL A 205 -4.00 -17.98 29.08
C VAL A 205 -3.17 -16.71 28.88
N TRP A 206 -1.83 -16.84 28.84
CA TRP A 206 -0.93 -15.72 28.59
C TRP A 206 -1.27 -14.98 27.30
N LYS A 207 -1.43 -15.69 26.19
CA LYS A 207 -1.79 -15.10 24.89
C LYS A 207 -3.14 -14.35 24.91
N ASN A 208 -4.10 -14.81 25.70
CA ASN A 208 -5.41 -14.17 25.82
C ASN A 208 -5.41 -12.96 26.77
N SER A 209 -4.50 -12.93 27.74
CA SER A 209 -4.48 -11.94 28.83
C SER A 209 -3.43 -10.83 28.68
N CYS A 210 -2.59 -10.83 27.64
CA CYS A 210 -1.72 -9.69 27.31
C CYS A 210 -2.53 -8.52 26.75
N THR A 211 -2.87 -7.55 27.62
CA THR A 211 -3.91 -6.54 27.42
C THR A 211 -3.56 -5.38 26.49
N ARG A 212 -2.59 -4.53 26.85
CA ARG A 212 -2.31 -3.26 26.15
C ARG A 212 -2.10 -3.46 24.65
N THR A 213 -1.30 -4.47 24.28
CA THR A 213 -1.03 -4.83 22.87
C THR A 213 -2.24 -5.37 22.11
N THR A 214 -3.22 -5.92 22.82
CA THR A 214 -4.40 -6.59 22.24
C THR A 214 -5.57 -5.62 22.09
N ILE A 215 -5.76 -4.70 23.03
CA ILE A 215 -6.68 -3.57 22.91
C ILE A 215 -6.27 -2.70 21.72
N ASP A 216 -5.01 -2.25 21.67
CA ASP A 216 -4.46 -1.46 20.54
C ASP A 216 -4.73 -2.14 19.19
N TYR A 217 -4.40 -3.43 19.08
CA TYR A 217 -4.55 -4.22 17.85
C TYR A 217 -6.01 -4.32 17.39
N TYR A 218 -6.92 -4.64 18.31
CA TYR A 218 -8.34 -4.73 17.97
C TYR A 218 -8.95 -3.35 17.69
N PHE A 219 -8.58 -2.32 18.45
CA PHE A 219 -9.10 -0.96 18.27
C PHE A 219 -8.75 -0.44 16.87
N VAL A 220 -7.48 -0.52 16.46
CA VAL A 220 -7.05 -0.14 15.10
C VAL A 220 -7.82 -0.93 14.04
N ARG A 221 -7.95 -2.26 14.19
CA ARG A 221 -8.70 -3.10 13.24
C ARG A 221 -10.17 -2.68 13.12
N TYR A 222 -10.84 -2.42 14.24
CA TYR A 222 -12.24 -1.97 14.24
C TYR A 222 -12.38 -0.54 13.71
N LEU A 223 -11.43 0.36 14.02
CA LEU A 223 -11.38 1.73 13.52
C LEU A 223 -11.38 1.77 11.98
N HIS A 224 -10.50 0.99 11.33
CA HIS A 224 -10.50 0.88 9.87
C HIS A 224 -11.79 0.29 9.32
N THR A 225 -12.36 -0.72 9.98
CA THR A 225 -13.63 -1.34 9.57
C THR A 225 -14.80 -0.35 9.64
N TYR A 226 -14.85 0.49 10.68
CA TYR A 226 -15.89 1.51 10.85
C TYR A 226 -15.67 2.72 9.94
N LEU A 227 -14.43 3.16 9.70
CA LEU A 227 -14.13 4.21 8.71
C LEU A 227 -14.57 3.77 7.30
N ALA A 228 -14.21 2.57 6.86
CA ALA A 228 -14.67 2.03 5.57
C ALA A 228 -16.21 1.94 5.51
N LYS A 229 -16.86 1.52 6.60
CA LYS A 229 -18.33 1.48 6.66
C LYS A 229 -18.98 2.87 6.66
N ALA A 230 -18.34 3.88 7.25
CA ALA A 230 -18.81 5.26 7.21
C ALA A 230 -18.69 5.87 5.80
N VAL A 231 -17.64 5.53 5.05
CA VAL A 231 -17.50 5.90 3.62
C VAL A 231 -18.60 5.24 2.79
N ASN A 232 -18.82 3.92 2.96
CA ASN A 232 -19.88 3.18 2.24
C ASN A 232 -21.30 3.64 2.59
N LEU A 233 -21.50 4.35 3.71
CA LEU A 233 -22.76 4.95 4.12
C LEU A 233 -22.86 6.45 3.75
N GLU A 234 -21.88 6.97 3.01
CA GLU A 234 -21.77 8.39 2.62
C GLU A 234 -21.75 9.37 3.81
N LEU A 235 -21.33 8.89 4.99
CA LEU A 235 -21.21 9.68 6.23
C LEU A 235 -19.85 10.38 6.35
N LEU A 236 -18.84 9.87 5.65
CA LEU A 236 -17.49 10.43 5.57
C LEU A 236 -16.95 10.27 4.16
N THR A 237 -16.11 11.20 3.71
CA THR A 237 -15.33 11.05 2.47
C THR A 237 -14.04 10.27 2.71
N SER A 238 -13.52 9.62 1.67
CA SER A 238 -12.20 8.97 1.68
C SER A 238 -11.06 9.95 2.06
N GLN A 239 -11.24 11.25 1.80
CA GLN A 239 -10.28 12.29 2.16
C GLN A 239 -10.32 12.61 3.67
N GLU A 240 -11.50 12.72 4.28
CA GLU A 240 -11.65 12.92 5.73
C GLU A 240 -11.11 11.72 6.52
N CYS A 241 -11.35 10.49 6.05
CA CYS A 241 -10.75 9.28 6.62
C CYS A 241 -9.22 9.31 6.54
N LYS A 242 -8.63 9.76 5.43
CA LYS A 242 -7.16 9.90 5.27
C LYS A 242 -6.58 10.96 6.22
N ILE A 243 -7.22 12.14 6.34
CA ILE A 243 -6.81 13.20 7.27
C ILE A 243 -6.82 12.67 8.71
N TYR A 244 -7.87 11.93 9.08
CA TYR A 244 -8.02 11.39 10.43
C TYR A 244 -7.00 10.30 10.78
N LEU A 245 -6.73 9.39 9.83
CA LEU A 245 -5.68 8.37 9.99
C LEU A 245 -4.28 8.98 10.08
N LYS A 246 -4.05 10.13 9.43
CA LYS A 246 -2.81 10.90 9.61
C LYS A 246 -2.69 11.44 11.04
N TYR A 247 -3.75 12.02 11.59
CA TYR A 247 -3.78 12.61 12.93
C TYR A 247 -3.57 11.57 14.04
N THR A 248 -4.27 10.43 13.97
CA THR A 248 -4.17 9.33 14.95
C THR A 248 -2.82 8.60 14.92
N ASN A 249 -2.18 8.48 13.76
CA ASN A 249 -0.82 7.94 13.68
C ASN A 249 0.20 8.82 14.42
N THR A 250 0.04 10.15 14.45
CA THR A 250 0.93 11.04 15.23
C THR A 250 0.84 10.79 16.74
N GLU A 251 -0.36 10.56 17.28
CA GLU A 251 -0.56 10.29 18.71
C GLU A 251 -0.03 8.89 19.10
N ILE A 252 -0.35 7.86 18.31
CA ILE A 252 0.05 6.46 18.60
C ILE A 252 1.56 6.25 18.49
N MET A 253 2.25 7.00 17.62
CA MET A 253 3.70 6.93 17.47
C MET A 253 4.47 7.67 18.57
N GLN A 254 3.89 8.68 19.22
CA GLN A 254 4.56 9.40 20.31
C GLN A 254 4.75 8.55 21.58
N GLU A 255 3.91 7.53 21.83
CA GLU A 255 4.11 6.59 22.95
C GLU A 255 5.11 5.45 22.65
N LYS A 256 5.43 5.15 21.39
CA LYS A 256 6.16 3.93 20.98
C LYS A 256 7.58 4.16 20.48
N ALA A 257 8.18 5.29 20.84
CA ALA A 257 9.60 5.59 20.59
C ALA A 257 10.59 4.86 21.52
N MET A 258 10.15 3.82 22.26
CA MET A 258 10.98 2.97 23.12
C MET A 258 10.62 1.49 22.98
N ASP A 259 11.64 0.64 23.07
CA ASP A 259 11.71 -0.82 22.88
C ASP A 259 11.42 -1.37 21.47
N GLY A 260 12.50 -1.80 20.79
CA GLY A 260 12.49 -2.29 19.41
C GLY A 260 12.52 -3.81 19.25
N VAL A 261 12.82 -4.22 18.00
CA VAL A 261 13.21 -5.59 17.57
C VAL A 261 12.10 -6.63 17.35
N THR A 262 10.79 -6.36 17.58
CA THR A 262 9.76 -7.42 17.36
C THR A 262 8.42 -7.07 16.70
N LYS A 263 8.19 -5.89 16.11
CA LYS A 263 6.90 -5.55 15.48
C LYS A 263 6.99 -4.68 14.21
N GLU A 264 7.39 -5.27 13.09
CA GLU A 264 7.26 -4.63 11.77
C GLU A 264 6.31 -5.39 10.82
N TYR A 265 5.09 -5.65 11.30
CA TYR A 265 3.94 -5.73 10.39
C TYR A 265 3.44 -4.31 10.17
N ASN A 266 4.04 -3.61 9.19
CA ASN A 266 3.60 -2.29 8.78
C ASN A 266 2.11 -2.29 8.42
N PHE A 267 1.41 -1.19 8.70
CA PHE A 267 -0.04 -1.03 8.45
C PHE A 267 -0.44 -1.46 7.02
N ARG A 268 0.36 -1.05 6.02
CA ARG A 268 0.20 -1.43 4.60
C ARG A 268 0.24 -2.95 4.38
N ILE A 269 1.09 -3.68 5.12
CA ILE A 269 1.20 -5.16 5.03
C ILE A 269 -0.06 -5.84 5.58
N LEU A 270 -0.64 -5.34 6.67
CA LEU A 270 -1.89 -5.90 7.22
C LEU A 270 -3.09 -5.63 6.29
N HIS A 271 -3.17 -4.44 5.70
CA HIS A 271 -4.19 -4.13 4.70
C HIS A 271 -4.06 -5.02 3.46
N MET A 272 -2.84 -5.13 2.92
CA MET A 272 -2.49 -6.01 1.80
C MET A 272 -2.86 -7.47 2.05
N ILE A 273 -2.56 -8.00 3.24
CA ILE A 273 -2.97 -9.35 3.64
C ILE A 273 -4.50 -9.49 3.65
N SER A 274 -5.24 -8.50 4.17
CA SER A 274 -6.72 -8.52 4.20
C SER A 274 -7.34 -8.52 2.80
N VAL A 275 -6.77 -7.77 1.85
CA VAL A 275 -7.20 -7.79 0.43
C VAL A 275 -6.95 -9.18 -0.17
N ILE A 276 -5.76 -9.74 0.02
CA ILE A 276 -5.39 -11.07 -0.48
C ILE A 276 -6.29 -12.17 0.12
N GLU A 277 -6.56 -12.14 1.43
CA GLU A 277 -7.48 -13.07 2.11
C GLU A 277 -8.88 -13.04 1.49
N THR A 278 -9.39 -11.83 1.18
CA THR A 278 -10.71 -11.62 0.58
C THR A 278 -10.79 -12.20 -0.84
N LEU A 279 -9.78 -11.96 -1.67
CA LEU A 279 -9.72 -12.47 -3.06
C LEU A 279 -9.57 -14.00 -3.12
N LEU A 280 -8.90 -14.59 -2.14
CA LEU A 280 -8.59 -16.02 -2.14
C LEU A 280 -9.72 -16.89 -1.59
N GLN A 281 -10.70 -16.34 -0.85
CA GLN A 281 -11.89 -17.06 -0.38
C GLN A 281 -11.57 -18.31 0.47
N ASN A 282 -10.69 -18.16 1.46
CA ASN A 282 -10.24 -19.21 2.40
C ASN A 282 -9.27 -20.29 1.85
N GLU A 283 -8.63 -20.07 0.69
CA GLU A 283 -7.46 -20.89 0.30
C GLU A 283 -6.29 -20.65 1.27
N ASP A 284 -5.41 -21.65 1.47
CA ASP A 284 -4.20 -21.46 2.28
C ASP A 284 -3.18 -20.57 1.56
N TYR A 285 -2.92 -19.41 2.14
CA TYR A 285 -2.07 -18.34 1.61
C TYR A 285 -0.70 -18.29 2.31
N THR A 286 -0.27 -19.41 2.92
CA THR A 286 1.02 -19.53 3.61
C THR A 286 2.22 -19.31 2.67
N GLU A 287 2.19 -19.80 1.43
CA GLU A 287 3.27 -19.54 0.46
C GLU A 287 3.28 -18.07 0.00
N ILE A 288 2.11 -17.44 -0.11
CA ILE A 288 2.01 -16.00 -0.39
C ILE A 288 2.59 -15.17 0.77
N LYS A 289 2.35 -15.55 2.04
CA LYS A 289 3.01 -14.90 3.18
C LYS A 289 4.53 -15.03 3.11
N LYS A 290 5.06 -16.20 2.74
CA LYS A 290 6.51 -16.40 2.54
C LYS A 290 7.05 -15.47 1.45
N MET A 291 6.38 -15.42 0.30
CA MET A 291 6.70 -14.52 -0.82
C MET A 291 6.73 -13.04 -0.38
N LEU A 292 5.68 -12.54 0.28
CA LEU A 292 5.57 -11.16 0.75
C LEU A 292 6.67 -10.76 1.75
N CYS A 293 7.18 -11.73 2.51
CA CYS A 293 8.29 -11.58 3.45
C CYS A 293 9.68 -11.83 2.82
N GLY A 294 9.78 -12.03 1.50
CA GLY A 294 11.04 -12.32 0.80
C GLY A 294 11.66 -13.67 1.19
N LEU A 295 10.87 -14.61 1.72
CA LEU A 295 11.28 -15.98 2.01
C LEU A 295 11.14 -16.86 0.75
N ARG A 296 11.73 -18.05 0.79
CA ARG A 296 11.49 -19.06 -0.26
C ARG A 296 10.07 -19.59 -0.18
N PHE A 297 9.42 -19.78 -1.32
CA PHE A 297 8.02 -20.23 -1.42
C PHE A 297 7.81 -21.13 -2.64
N ASP A 298 6.77 -21.95 -2.63
CA ASP A 298 6.41 -22.76 -3.80
C ASP A 298 5.63 -21.93 -4.83
N LYS A 299 6.25 -21.66 -5.99
CA LYS A 299 5.62 -20.97 -7.11
C LYS A 299 4.51 -21.78 -7.81
N ASN A 300 4.37 -23.07 -7.51
CA ASN A 300 3.29 -23.93 -7.99
C ASN A 300 2.14 -24.05 -6.98
N ASP A 301 2.24 -23.35 -5.84
CA ASP A 301 1.16 -23.30 -4.86
C ASP A 301 -0.16 -22.82 -5.48
N LYS A 302 -1.25 -23.46 -5.08
CA LYS A 302 -2.59 -23.24 -5.63
C LYS A 302 -3.07 -21.81 -5.35
N ALA A 303 -2.85 -21.29 -4.14
CA ALA A 303 -3.29 -19.94 -3.78
C ALA A 303 -2.45 -18.88 -4.49
N TYR A 304 -1.14 -19.08 -4.61
CA TYR A 304 -0.26 -18.21 -5.38
C TYR A 304 -0.62 -18.20 -6.88
N CYS A 305 -0.84 -19.36 -7.50
CA CYS A 305 -1.30 -19.45 -8.90
C CYS A 305 -2.65 -18.76 -9.12
N LYS A 306 -3.56 -18.85 -8.14
CA LYS A 306 -4.85 -18.13 -8.14
C LYS A 306 -4.64 -16.62 -8.03
N LEU A 307 -3.76 -16.15 -7.14
CA LEU A 307 -3.40 -14.73 -6.99
C LEU A 307 -2.79 -14.15 -8.26
N LEU A 308 -1.86 -14.87 -8.91
CA LEU A 308 -1.30 -14.49 -10.22
C LEU A 308 -2.38 -14.36 -11.30
N THR A 309 -3.33 -15.30 -11.32
CA THR A 309 -4.43 -15.32 -12.30
C THR A 309 -5.35 -14.11 -12.10
N ILE A 310 -5.76 -13.84 -10.85
CA ILE A 310 -6.58 -12.67 -10.50
C ILE A 310 -5.85 -11.36 -10.83
N SER A 311 -4.57 -11.26 -10.47
CA SER A 311 -3.76 -10.06 -10.75
C SER A 311 -3.70 -9.76 -12.25
N LYS A 312 -3.45 -10.77 -13.10
CA LYS A 312 -3.46 -10.64 -14.56
C LYS A 312 -4.83 -10.27 -15.12
N GLN A 313 -5.91 -10.82 -14.57
CA GLN A 313 -7.28 -10.46 -14.96
C GLN A 313 -7.59 -9.00 -14.64
N TYR A 314 -7.24 -8.52 -13.45
CA TYR A 314 -7.50 -7.15 -13.00
C TYR A 314 -6.63 -6.12 -13.75
N CYS A 315 -5.36 -6.44 -14.03
CA CYS A 315 -4.51 -5.63 -14.93
C CYS A 315 -5.13 -5.48 -16.33
N ALA A 316 -5.67 -6.58 -16.88
CA ALA A 316 -6.32 -6.57 -18.20
C ALA A 316 -7.69 -5.85 -18.19
N GLU A 317 -8.44 -5.93 -17.09
CA GLU A 317 -9.68 -5.17 -16.89
C GLU A 317 -9.40 -3.66 -16.80
N TYR A 318 -8.45 -3.26 -15.95
CA TYR A 318 -8.01 -1.88 -15.79
C TYR A 318 -7.54 -1.28 -17.12
N SER A 319 -6.75 -2.03 -17.89
CA SER A 319 -6.25 -1.60 -19.20
C SER A 319 -7.38 -1.37 -20.22
N LYS A 320 -8.47 -2.15 -20.16
CA LYS A 320 -9.66 -1.93 -21.00
C LYS A 320 -10.41 -0.67 -20.61
N LEU A 321 -10.58 -0.41 -19.31
CA LEU A 321 -11.21 0.82 -18.82
C LEU A 321 -10.38 2.07 -19.16
N CYS A 322 -9.05 1.94 -19.24
CA CYS A 322 -8.18 3.01 -19.72
C CYS A 322 -8.27 3.28 -21.22
N ALA A 323 -8.78 2.34 -22.03
CA ALA A 323 -9.05 2.56 -23.45
C ALA A 323 -10.36 3.34 -23.72
N ILE A 324 -11.13 3.65 -22.67
CA ILE A 324 -12.32 4.49 -22.73
C ILE A 324 -11.93 5.90 -22.25
N PRO A 325 -12.19 6.96 -23.03
CA PRO A 325 -11.99 8.34 -22.59
C PRO A 325 -12.74 8.64 -21.27
N ASN A 326 -12.12 9.37 -20.35
CA ASN A 326 -12.68 9.62 -19.01
C ASN A 326 -14.07 10.30 -19.05
N GLU A 327 -14.34 11.14 -20.05
CA GLU A 327 -15.64 11.79 -20.32
C GLU A 327 -16.75 10.82 -20.77
N ARG A 328 -16.37 9.63 -21.25
CA ARG A 328 -17.28 8.59 -21.78
C ARG A 328 -17.44 7.40 -20.84
N LEU A 329 -16.65 7.34 -19.76
CA LEU A 329 -16.83 6.37 -18.69
C LEU A 329 -18.17 6.64 -17.98
N THR A 330 -18.99 5.61 -17.83
CA THR A 330 -20.10 5.64 -16.88
C THR A 330 -19.57 5.71 -15.44
N ASP A 331 -20.38 6.19 -14.50
CA ASP A 331 -19.94 6.32 -13.11
C ASP A 331 -19.51 4.97 -12.50
N LYS A 332 -20.17 3.88 -12.90
CA LYS A 332 -19.79 2.51 -12.52
C LYS A 332 -18.43 2.07 -13.07
N GLU A 333 -18.08 2.48 -14.29
CA GLU A 333 -16.78 2.17 -14.87
C GLU A 333 -15.67 3.01 -14.23
N ARG A 334 -15.98 4.25 -13.79
CA ARG A 334 -15.07 5.08 -13.00
C ARG A 334 -14.82 4.49 -11.61
N GLU A 335 -15.89 4.16 -10.88
CA GLU A 335 -15.85 3.45 -9.60
C GLU A 335 -15.02 2.16 -9.72
N ARG A 336 -15.32 1.32 -10.73
CA ARG A 336 -14.58 0.09 -10.99
C ARG A 336 -13.09 0.32 -11.32
N LYS A 337 -12.76 1.39 -12.04
CA LYS A 337 -11.37 1.77 -12.36
C LYS A 337 -10.60 2.16 -11.09
N GLU A 338 -11.26 2.80 -10.12
CA GLU A 338 -10.70 3.13 -8.81
C GLU A 338 -10.55 1.89 -7.91
N GLU A 339 -11.59 1.04 -7.79
CA GLU A 339 -11.52 -0.24 -7.06
C GLU A 339 -10.34 -1.12 -7.52
N LEU A 340 -10.13 -1.18 -8.84
CA LEU A 340 -9.04 -1.96 -9.43
C LEU A 340 -7.66 -1.44 -8.99
N LEU A 341 -7.49 -0.13 -8.78
CA LEU A 341 -6.23 0.43 -8.27
C LEU A 341 -6.04 0.13 -6.77
N ASP A 342 -7.09 0.30 -5.96
CA ASP A 342 -7.07 -0.03 -4.53
C ASP A 342 -6.71 -1.51 -4.30
N VAL A 343 -7.14 -2.41 -5.19
CA VAL A 343 -6.83 -3.84 -5.11
C VAL A 343 -5.48 -4.21 -5.75
N LEU A 344 -5.08 -3.59 -6.87
CA LEU A 344 -3.78 -3.87 -7.51
C LEU A 344 -2.61 -3.33 -6.67
N PHE A 345 -2.79 -2.21 -5.96
CA PHE A 345 -1.79 -1.58 -5.10
C PHE A 345 -2.30 -1.37 -3.66
N PRO A 346 -2.56 -2.44 -2.86
CA PRO A 346 -3.23 -2.31 -1.56
C PRO A 346 -2.56 -1.33 -0.58
N GLY A 347 -3.27 -0.26 -0.24
CA GLY A 347 -2.77 0.77 0.68
C GLY A 347 -1.79 1.76 0.03
N HIS A 348 -1.91 1.97 -1.28
CA HIS A 348 -1.23 3.06 -1.99
C HIS A 348 -1.58 4.44 -1.41
N GLY A 349 -0.69 5.41 -1.59
CA GLY A 349 -0.98 6.82 -1.29
C GLY A 349 -1.92 7.46 -2.31
N THR A 350 -2.01 8.79 -2.35
CA THR A 350 -2.69 9.48 -3.47
C THR A 350 -1.99 9.13 -4.79
N LEU A 351 -2.74 8.87 -5.86
CA LEU A 351 -2.19 8.61 -7.19
C LEU A 351 -2.56 9.76 -8.12
N TYR A 352 -1.59 10.30 -8.86
CA TYR A 352 -1.86 11.26 -9.93
C TYR A 352 -2.36 10.57 -11.21
N GLY A 353 -2.01 9.30 -11.41
CA GLY A 353 -2.45 8.51 -12.55
C GLY A 353 -1.66 7.21 -12.70
N ILE A 354 -2.34 6.18 -13.20
CA ILE A 354 -1.75 4.91 -13.61
C ILE A 354 -2.14 4.67 -15.08
N GLY A 355 -1.17 4.36 -15.94
CA GLY A 355 -1.38 4.14 -17.37
C GLY A 355 -1.93 2.75 -17.70
N ALA A 356 -2.48 2.60 -18.91
CA ALA A 356 -2.88 1.31 -19.46
C ALA A 356 -1.67 0.36 -19.64
N GLY A 357 -1.92 -0.95 -19.66
CA GLY A 357 -0.87 -1.95 -19.88
C GLY A 357 0.01 -2.22 -18.65
N ILE A 358 -0.39 -1.73 -17.47
CA ILE A 358 0.24 -2.06 -16.19
C ILE A 358 0.22 -3.58 -15.96
N GLU A 359 1.36 -4.15 -15.56
CA GLU A 359 1.47 -5.54 -15.14
C GLU A 359 2.05 -5.59 -13.72
N VAL A 360 1.28 -6.12 -12.77
CA VAL A 360 1.67 -6.22 -11.37
C VAL A 360 1.03 -7.44 -10.71
N VAL A 361 1.69 -8.02 -9.70
CA VAL A 361 1.08 -8.99 -8.79
C VAL A 361 0.59 -8.26 -7.55
N ILE A 362 -0.67 -8.49 -7.17
CA ILE A 362 -1.32 -7.86 -6.03
C ILE A 362 -0.46 -8.00 -4.76
N GLY A 363 -0.04 -6.86 -4.21
CA GLY A 363 0.82 -6.80 -3.02
C GLY A 363 2.33 -6.88 -3.25
N MET A 364 2.82 -6.95 -4.50
CA MET A 364 4.26 -6.83 -4.79
C MET A 364 4.75 -5.39 -4.92
N VAL A 365 3.85 -4.39 -4.92
CA VAL A 365 4.22 -2.98 -5.11
C VAL A 365 3.60 -2.12 -4.00
N GLU A 366 4.46 -1.44 -3.23
CA GLU A 366 4.08 -0.46 -2.22
C GLU A 366 4.38 0.96 -2.75
N LEU A 367 3.33 1.74 -3.06
CA LEU A 367 3.45 3.11 -3.58
C LEU A 367 3.35 4.16 -2.47
N GLY A 368 4.14 5.23 -2.58
CA GLY A 368 4.02 6.45 -1.76
C GLY A 368 2.82 7.31 -2.13
N ASP A 369 2.71 8.48 -1.49
CA ASP A 369 1.77 9.54 -1.85
C ASP A 369 2.21 10.27 -3.13
N ASN A 370 1.22 10.72 -3.91
CA ASN A 370 1.38 11.51 -5.13
C ASN A 370 2.24 10.85 -6.23
N CYS A 371 2.15 9.52 -6.34
CA CYS A 371 2.85 8.77 -7.38
C CYS A 371 2.16 8.88 -8.75
N TYR A 372 2.95 8.87 -9.82
CA TYR A 372 2.47 8.77 -11.20
C TYR A 372 3.19 7.62 -11.92
N ILE A 373 2.43 6.71 -12.54
CA ILE A 373 2.99 5.57 -13.29
C ILE A 373 2.37 5.57 -14.69
N ASN A 374 3.18 5.80 -15.71
CA ASN A 374 2.71 5.86 -17.09
C ASN A 374 2.51 4.43 -17.69
N ALA A 375 2.16 4.34 -18.96
CA ALA A 375 1.73 3.10 -19.60
C ALA A 375 2.82 2.00 -19.67
N ASN A 376 2.37 0.75 -19.77
CA ASN A 376 3.19 -0.46 -19.98
C ASN A 376 4.27 -0.71 -18.92
N VAL A 377 4.13 -0.16 -17.72
CA VAL A 377 5.07 -0.44 -16.63
C VAL A 377 4.86 -1.88 -16.13
N LYS A 378 5.96 -2.61 -15.96
CA LYS A 378 5.97 -4.02 -15.56
C LYS A 378 6.66 -4.19 -14.22
N PHE A 379 5.93 -4.70 -13.24
CA PHE A 379 6.43 -5.14 -11.95
C PHE A 379 6.44 -6.67 -11.94
N ASN A 380 7.58 -7.25 -12.35
CA ASN A 380 7.72 -8.70 -12.51
C ASN A 380 7.60 -9.41 -11.15
N PRO A 381 7.06 -10.64 -11.13
CA PRO A 381 6.75 -11.35 -9.89
C PRO A 381 8.00 -11.78 -9.09
N ASP A 382 9.20 -11.70 -9.68
CA ASP A 382 10.47 -12.00 -9.01
C ASP A 382 10.96 -10.87 -8.07
N VAL A 383 10.26 -9.73 -8.01
CA VAL A 383 10.67 -8.58 -7.22
C VAL A 383 9.50 -7.87 -6.51
N LYS A 384 9.72 -7.51 -5.25
CA LYS A 384 8.87 -6.58 -4.50
C LYS A 384 9.43 -5.17 -4.65
N VAL A 385 8.62 -4.21 -5.08
CA VAL A 385 9.02 -2.80 -5.24
C VAL A 385 8.38 -1.94 -4.15
N LYS A 386 9.18 -1.07 -3.54
CA LYS A 386 8.70 -0.05 -2.60
C LYS A 386 9.18 1.32 -3.04
N THR A 387 8.28 2.28 -3.13
CA THR A 387 8.58 3.67 -3.50
C THR A 387 8.37 4.62 -2.32
N GLY A 388 9.11 5.72 -2.33
CA GLY A 388 8.79 6.93 -1.60
C GLY A 388 7.66 7.73 -2.27
N ASP A 389 7.43 8.92 -1.74
CA ASP A 389 6.42 9.86 -2.23
C ASP A 389 6.90 10.58 -3.50
N TYR A 390 5.96 11.08 -4.31
CA TYR A 390 6.21 11.81 -5.56
C TYR A 390 7.06 11.04 -6.59
N PHE A 391 7.00 9.70 -6.55
CA PHE A 391 7.65 8.85 -7.54
C PHE A 391 6.96 8.99 -8.91
N ILE A 392 7.76 9.29 -9.94
CA ILE A 392 7.30 9.42 -11.34
C ILE A 392 7.95 8.32 -12.18
N CYS A 393 7.13 7.44 -12.74
CA CYS A 393 7.54 6.37 -13.64
C CYS A 393 7.03 6.64 -15.05
N ALA A 394 7.93 6.80 -16.03
CA ALA A 394 7.60 6.98 -17.43
C ALA A 394 7.24 5.63 -18.13
N PRO A 395 6.85 5.63 -19.43
CA PRO A 395 6.38 4.42 -20.09
C PRO A 395 7.40 3.27 -20.22
N ASN A 396 6.87 2.05 -20.34
CA ASN A 396 7.62 0.80 -20.59
C ASN A 396 8.72 0.45 -19.57
N VAL A 397 8.71 1.03 -18.38
CA VAL A 397 9.71 0.71 -17.34
C VAL A 397 9.47 -0.71 -16.81
N THR A 398 10.55 -1.49 -16.69
CA THR A 398 10.50 -2.89 -16.20
C THR A 398 11.29 -3.04 -14.91
N PHE A 399 10.63 -3.54 -13.86
CA PHE A 399 11.24 -3.90 -12.58
C PHE A 399 11.31 -5.42 -12.46
N GLY A 400 12.47 -5.98 -12.12
CA GLY A 400 12.68 -7.43 -12.08
C GLY A 400 12.91 -8.04 -13.47
N SER A 401 12.77 -9.36 -13.59
CA SER A 401 13.21 -10.11 -14.78
C SER A 401 12.31 -11.28 -15.23
N ASP A 402 11.31 -11.70 -14.43
CA ASP A 402 10.43 -12.88 -14.69
C ASP A 402 11.18 -14.21 -15.00
N GLU A 403 12.48 -14.27 -14.72
CA GLU A 403 13.27 -15.50 -14.74
C GLU A 403 12.89 -16.41 -13.57
N SER A 404 12.95 -17.73 -13.75
CA SER A 404 12.53 -18.70 -12.73
C SER A 404 13.18 -18.46 -11.36
N PHE A 405 12.38 -17.94 -10.42
CA PHE A 405 12.78 -17.61 -9.06
C PHE A 405 12.10 -18.55 -8.05
N ASP A 406 12.80 -18.80 -6.93
CA ASP A 406 12.26 -19.46 -5.73
C ASP A 406 12.20 -18.52 -4.51
N LYS A 407 12.67 -17.27 -4.69
CA LYS A 407 12.72 -16.22 -3.68
C LYS A 407 12.54 -14.86 -4.35
N VAL A 408 11.67 -14.02 -3.80
CA VAL A 408 11.45 -12.64 -4.25
C VAL A 408 12.62 -11.74 -3.81
N GLY A 409 13.15 -10.94 -4.73
CA GLY A 409 14.08 -9.85 -4.42
C GLY A 409 13.36 -8.55 -4.06
N GLN A 410 14.10 -7.49 -3.74
CA GLN A 410 13.50 -6.19 -3.39
C GLN A 410 14.11 -5.06 -4.22
N ILE A 411 13.30 -4.08 -4.63
CA ILE A 411 13.76 -2.78 -5.15
C ILE A 411 13.22 -1.70 -4.22
N GLU A 412 14.09 -0.79 -3.80
CA GLU A 412 13.72 0.40 -3.02
C GLU A 412 13.97 1.65 -3.86
N ILE A 413 12.98 2.52 -3.93
CA ILE A 413 13.02 3.79 -4.65
C ILE A 413 12.72 4.89 -3.65
N GLY A 414 13.61 5.87 -3.51
CA GLY A 414 13.42 7.01 -2.62
C GLY A 414 12.29 7.95 -3.05
N ASP A 415 12.05 8.97 -2.23
CA ASP A 415 11.14 10.06 -2.56
C ASP A 415 11.65 10.86 -3.76
N ASP A 416 10.75 11.47 -4.52
CA ASP A 416 11.10 12.38 -5.60
C ASP A 416 12.00 11.75 -6.70
N VAL A 417 11.94 10.43 -6.89
CA VAL A 417 12.65 9.77 -7.99
C VAL A 417 11.84 9.87 -9.29
N TRP A 418 12.51 10.25 -10.39
CA TRP A 418 11.97 10.14 -11.75
C TRP A 418 12.70 9.03 -12.51
N VAL A 419 11.97 8.00 -12.94
CA VAL A 419 12.47 6.96 -13.84
C VAL A 419 11.95 7.25 -15.26
N CYS A 420 12.86 7.52 -16.19
CA CYS A 420 12.54 7.78 -17.60
C CYS A 420 12.17 6.51 -18.36
N ALA A 421 11.67 6.68 -19.59
CA ALA A 421 11.06 5.60 -20.36
C ALA A 421 12.05 4.47 -20.71
N ASP A 422 11.51 3.25 -20.88
CA ASP A 422 12.22 2.02 -21.24
C ASP A 422 13.40 1.64 -20.32
N VAL A 423 13.43 2.15 -19.08
CA VAL A 423 14.41 1.74 -18.07
C VAL A 423 14.13 0.31 -17.59
N THR A 424 15.19 -0.46 -17.34
CA THR A 424 15.10 -1.76 -16.66
C THR A 424 15.82 -1.70 -15.32
N VAL A 425 15.17 -2.12 -14.24
CA VAL A 425 15.73 -2.13 -12.87
C VAL A 425 15.78 -3.56 -12.35
N GLN A 426 17.00 -4.05 -12.07
CA GLN A 426 17.20 -5.39 -11.54
C GLN A 426 16.85 -5.50 -10.05
N LYS A 427 16.54 -6.72 -9.59
CA LYS A 427 16.30 -7.02 -8.18
C LYS A 427 17.52 -6.69 -7.30
N GLY A 428 17.27 -6.19 -6.10
CA GLY A 428 18.30 -5.78 -5.13
C GLY A 428 18.76 -4.32 -5.25
N VAL A 429 18.28 -3.58 -6.25
CA VAL A 429 18.62 -2.17 -6.44
C VAL A 429 17.99 -1.28 -5.37
N LYS A 430 18.75 -0.27 -4.92
CA LYS A 430 18.23 0.89 -4.20
C LYS A 430 18.50 2.15 -5.02
N ILE A 431 17.51 3.04 -5.13
CA ILE A 431 17.62 4.33 -5.82
C ILE A 431 17.42 5.45 -4.79
N GLY A 432 18.47 6.24 -4.56
CA GLY A 432 18.44 7.39 -3.64
C GLY A 432 17.45 8.48 -4.06
N SER A 433 16.93 9.21 -3.08
CA SER A 433 15.88 10.20 -3.25
C SER A 433 16.31 11.37 -4.17
N ARG A 434 15.34 12.04 -4.79
CA ARG A 434 15.53 13.18 -5.71
C ARG A 434 16.34 12.87 -6.97
N SER A 435 16.61 11.59 -7.25
CA SER A 435 17.41 11.15 -8.40
C SER A 435 16.60 11.01 -9.68
N VAL A 436 17.29 11.10 -10.83
CA VAL A 436 16.72 10.87 -12.16
C VAL A 436 17.41 9.68 -12.82
N ILE A 437 16.65 8.65 -13.19
CA ILE A 437 17.16 7.54 -14.02
C ILE A 437 16.86 7.85 -15.47
N GLY A 438 17.90 8.21 -16.22
CA GLY A 438 17.81 8.64 -17.61
C GLY A 438 17.26 7.57 -18.55
N LEU A 439 16.73 8.03 -19.68
CA LEU A 439 16.07 7.24 -20.72
C LEU A 439 16.82 5.92 -20.98
N SER A 440 16.11 4.80 -20.92
CA SER A 440 16.60 3.49 -21.34
C SER A 440 17.81 2.91 -20.61
N SER A 441 18.04 3.36 -19.38
CA SER A 441 19.11 2.84 -18.53
C SER A 441 18.82 1.41 -18.06
N VAL A 442 19.88 0.63 -17.84
CA VAL A 442 19.80 -0.68 -17.18
C VAL A 442 20.45 -0.56 -15.81
N VAL A 443 19.63 -0.45 -14.77
CA VAL A 443 20.09 -0.36 -13.39
C VAL A 443 20.31 -1.78 -12.88
N LYS A 444 21.57 -2.14 -12.63
CA LYS A 444 21.94 -3.49 -12.19
C LYS A 444 21.99 -3.59 -10.67
N THR A 445 21.93 -4.80 -10.12
CA THR A 445 22.01 -5.05 -8.67
C THR A 445 23.24 -4.42 -8.02
N GLU A 446 24.37 -4.36 -8.71
CA GLU A 446 25.62 -3.74 -8.24
C GLU A 446 25.70 -2.21 -8.46
N SER A 447 24.74 -1.59 -9.14
CA SER A 447 24.73 -0.13 -9.33
C SER A 447 24.53 0.58 -7.98
N ALA A 448 25.42 1.50 -7.66
CA ALA A 448 25.31 2.36 -6.48
C ALA A 448 24.61 3.67 -6.87
N LEU A 449 23.36 3.86 -6.41
CA LEU A 449 22.58 5.07 -6.67
C LEU A 449 22.26 5.79 -5.35
N GLY A 450 23.11 6.76 -5.01
CA GLY A 450 22.81 7.74 -3.97
C GLY A 450 21.88 8.86 -4.47
N ASP A 451 21.50 9.73 -3.55
CA ASP A 451 20.58 10.85 -3.76
C ASP A 451 21.09 11.91 -4.77
N ASP A 452 20.18 12.83 -5.13
CA ASP A 452 20.48 14.10 -5.81
C ASP A 452 21.31 13.95 -7.10
N SER A 453 21.07 12.87 -7.86
CA SER A 453 21.94 12.50 -8.99
C SER A 453 21.15 12.02 -10.21
N ILE A 454 21.68 12.34 -11.39
CA ILE A 454 21.22 11.81 -12.68
C ILE A 454 22.08 10.59 -12.99
N TYR A 455 21.45 9.44 -13.21
CA TYR A 455 22.08 8.19 -13.62
C TYR A 455 21.70 7.88 -15.06
N SER A 456 22.63 7.37 -15.87
CA SER A 456 22.31 6.93 -17.23
C SER A 456 23.19 5.78 -17.72
N GLY A 457 22.71 5.05 -18.73
CA GLY A 457 23.46 4.01 -19.44
C GLY A 457 23.09 2.57 -19.08
N ALA A 458 23.77 1.61 -19.71
CA ALA A 458 23.56 0.18 -19.50
C ALA A 458 24.93 -0.53 -19.32
N PRO A 459 25.44 -0.70 -18.09
CA PRO A 459 24.79 -0.39 -16.81
C PRO A 459 24.66 1.12 -16.52
N ALA A 460 23.70 1.47 -15.67
CA ALA A 460 23.49 2.83 -15.21
C ALA A 460 24.64 3.30 -14.30
N VAL A 461 25.21 4.47 -14.62
CA VAL A 461 26.27 5.15 -13.86
C VAL A 461 25.93 6.62 -13.64
N VAL A 462 26.57 7.29 -12.67
CA VAL A 462 26.38 8.73 -12.42
C VAL A 462 26.76 9.53 -13.67
N ALA A 463 25.83 10.30 -14.20
CA ALA A 463 26.02 11.22 -15.33
C ALA A 463 26.24 12.67 -14.87
N SER A 464 25.54 13.10 -13.82
CA SER A 464 25.70 14.42 -13.19
C SER A 464 25.09 14.42 -11.80
N ALA A 465 25.65 15.21 -10.87
CA ALA A 465 24.92 15.64 -9.68
C ALA A 465 23.82 16.65 -10.07
N ILE A 466 22.75 16.70 -9.26
CA ILE A 466 21.66 17.68 -9.34
C ILE A 466 21.97 18.79 -8.33
N GLU A 467 23.00 19.58 -8.63
CA GLU A 467 23.31 20.76 -7.83
C GLU A 467 22.34 21.89 -8.17
N ASN A 468 21.86 22.63 -7.16
CA ASN A 468 20.96 23.77 -7.31
C ASN A 468 21.68 25.01 -7.88
N ARG A 469 22.21 24.88 -9.09
CA ARG A 469 22.82 25.96 -9.89
C ARG A 469 21.70 26.59 -10.71
N GLY A 470 21.46 27.88 -10.46
CA GLY A 470 20.44 28.67 -11.15
C GLY A 470 20.48 28.44 -12.66
N VAL A 471 19.32 28.15 -13.23
CA VAL A 471 19.13 27.57 -14.58
C VAL A 471 20.12 28.17 -15.59
N ALA A 472 21.11 27.37 -16.00
CA ALA A 472 21.95 27.71 -17.13
C ALA A 472 21.06 27.76 -18.38
N ALA A 473 20.67 28.97 -18.78
CA ALA A 473 19.74 29.20 -19.87
C ALA A 473 20.22 28.46 -21.12
N CYS A 474 19.46 27.43 -21.53
CA CYS A 474 19.76 26.67 -22.72
C CYS A 474 19.39 27.50 -23.95
N LYS A 475 20.30 28.39 -24.35
CA LYS A 475 20.22 29.12 -25.61
C LYS A 475 20.41 28.15 -26.79
N SER A 476 19.35 27.46 -27.15
CA SER A 476 19.18 26.86 -28.47
C SER A 476 18.13 27.66 -29.22
N GLU A 477 18.49 28.22 -30.38
CA GLU A 477 17.57 28.93 -31.27
C GLU A 477 16.62 27.93 -31.94
N CYS A 478 15.57 27.55 -31.21
CA CYS A 478 14.45 26.80 -31.75
C CYS A 478 13.56 27.79 -32.51
N THR A 479 13.59 27.77 -33.84
CA THR A 479 12.55 28.44 -34.65
C THR A 479 11.18 27.91 -34.22
N GLU A 480 10.30 28.81 -33.78
CA GLU A 480 8.95 28.51 -33.29
C GLU A 480 8.12 27.72 -34.32
N PRO A 481 7.11 26.95 -33.89
CA PRO A 481 6.08 26.46 -34.81
C PRO A 481 5.48 27.62 -35.62
N SER A 482 5.29 27.43 -36.92
CA SER A 482 4.61 28.43 -37.74
C SER A 482 3.15 28.60 -37.29
N ASP A 483 2.64 29.83 -37.33
CA ASP A 483 1.23 30.16 -37.01
C ASP A 483 0.21 29.21 -37.65
N ASP A 484 0.49 28.77 -38.88
CA ASP A 484 -0.42 27.90 -39.64
C ASP A 484 -0.45 26.46 -39.10
N TYR A 485 0.64 25.98 -38.47
CA TYR A 485 0.65 24.70 -37.76
C TYR A 485 -0.14 24.78 -36.45
N GLU A 486 -0.01 25.87 -35.67
CA GLU A 486 -0.79 26.04 -34.44
C GLU A 486 -2.29 26.15 -34.74
N LYS A 487 -2.66 26.92 -35.78
CA LYS A 487 -4.05 26.98 -36.28
C LYS A 487 -4.56 25.61 -36.70
N ALA A 488 -3.77 24.83 -37.45
CA ALA A 488 -4.18 23.50 -37.89
C ALA A 488 -4.29 22.50 -36.71
N PHE A 489 -3.42 22.60 -35.71
CA PHE A 489 -3.46 21.79 -34.49
C PHE A 489 -4.73 22.06 -33.67
N VAL A 490 -5.05 23.34 -33.43
CA VAL A 490 -6.28 23.74 -32.74
C VAL A 490 -7.52 23.35 -33.55
N ALA A 491 -7.48 23.47 -34.88
CA ALA A 491 -8.57 23.02 -35.76
C ALA A 491 -8.79 21.49 -35.68
N HIS A 492 -7.72 20.70 -35.62
CA HIS A 492 -7.81 19.25 -35.44
C HIS A 492 -8.44 18.90 -34.09
N LEU A 493 -7.99 19.50 -32.98
CA LEU A 493 -8.59 19.25 -31.66
C LEU A 493 -10.07 19.65 -31.61
N ARG A 494 -10.45 20.79 -32.22
CA ARG A 494 -11.87 21.18 -32.35
C ARG A 494 -12.68 20.18 -33.18
N SER A 495 -12.10 19.59 -34.22
CA SER A 495 -12.76 18.54 -35.02
C SER A 495 -13.04 17.25 -34.22
N LEU A 496 -12.30 17.03 -33.13
CA LEU A 496 -12.51 15.93 -32.18
C LEU A 496 -13.50 16.28 -31.05
N GLY A 497 -13.98 17.52 -31.00
CA GLY A 497 -14.95 18.01 -30.02
C GLY A 497 -14.36 18.84 -28.86
N PHE A 498 -13.05 19.11 -28.87
CA PHE A 498 -12.43 19.93 -27.81
C PHE A 498 -12.68 21.43 -28.01
N GLU A 499 -13.13 22.10 -26.95
CA GLU A 499 -13.32 23.56 -26.90
C GLU A 499 -12.68 24.13 -25.62
N GLY A 500 -12.24 25.39 -25.68
CA GLY A 500 -11.63 26.08 -24.53
C GLY A 500 -10.36 26.87 -24.88
N ASP A 501 -9.53 27.09 -23.86
CA ASP A 501 -8.23 27.77 -23.97
C ASP A 501 -7.12 26.75 -24.25
N PHE A 502 -6.59 26.77 -25.48
CA PHE A 502 -5.53 25.86 -25.92
C PHE A 502 -4.11 26.30 -25.48
N SER A 503 -3.96 27.38 -24.71
CA SER A 503 -2.65 27.98 -24.39
C SER A 503 -1.63 26.98 -23.83
N GLN A 504 -2.03 26.09 -22.90
CA GLN A 504 -1.13 25.07 -22.33
C GLN A 504 -0.67 24.04 -23.36
N LEU A 505 -1.54 23.67 -24.31
CA LEU A 505 -1.22 22.77 -25.41
C LEU A 505 -0.34 23.45 -26.46
N LEU A 506 -0.46 24.78 -26.65
CA LEU A 506 0.45 25.55 -27.49
C LEU A 506 1.83 25.72 -26.85
N TYR A 507 1.91 25.95 -25.53
CA TYR A 507 3.18 25.93 -24.78
C TYR A 507 3.92 24.61 -24.95
N LEU A 508 3.20 23.48 -24.89
CA LEU A 508 3.75 22.16 -25.22
C LEU A 508 4.37 22.11 -26.63
N LEU A 509 3.70 22.62 -27.67
CA LEU A 509 4.22 22.64 -29.04
C LEU A 509 5.45 23.53 -29.23
N ARG A 510 5.54 24.62 -28.46
CA ARG A 510 6.62 25.61 -28.54
C ARG A 510 7.91 25.20 -27.82
N GLY A 511 7.86 24.17 -26.96
CA GLY A 511 8.99 23.82 -26.10
C GLY A 511 9.01 24.56 -24.77
N GLU A 512 7.86 25.11 -24.36
CA GLU A 512 7.72 25.86 -23.12
C GLU A 512 7.34 24.94 -21.94
N LYS A 513 7.30 25.49 -20.73
CA LYS A 513 6.73 24.80 -19.56
C LYS A 513 5.21 24.88 -19.63
N TYR A 514 4.53 23.79 -19.34
CA TYR A 514 3.07 23.75 -19.33
C TYR A 514 2.55 22.97 -18.12
N ASN A 515 1.33 23.32 -17.69
CA ASN A 515 0.57 22.58 -16.70
C ASN A 515 -0.10 21.38 -17.38
N ALA A 516 0.34 20.16 -17.08
CA ALA A 516 -0.26 18.94 -17.62
C ALA A 516 -1.64 18.61 -17.00
N GLN A 517 -1.98 19.24 -15.87
CA GLN A 517 -3.27 19.13 -15.19
C GLN A 517 -4.21 20.31 -15.47
N ASP A 518 -3.90 21.18 -16.44
CA ASP A 518 -4.90 22.10 -16.95
C ASP A 518 -6.10 21.29 -17.47
N PRO A 519 -7.37 21.67 -17.18
CA PRO A 519 -8.52 20.82 -17.50
C PRO A 519 -8.61 20.41 -18.98
N LEU A 520 -8.24 21.29 -19.92
CA LEU A 520 -8.25 20.95 -21.34
C LEU A 520 -7.03 20.13 -21.73
N ALA A 521 -5.84 20.46 -21.21
CA ALA A 521 -4.63 19.69 -21.47
C ALA A 521 -4.74 18.25 -20.93
N ALA A 522 -5.31 18.08 -19.73
CA ALA A 522 -5.59 16.80 -19.11
C ALA A 522 -6.62 15.99 -19.91
N ALA A 523 -7.75 16.59 -20.30
CA ALA A 523 -8.77 15.91 -21.12
C ALA A 523 -8.22 15.45 -22.48
N VAL A 524 -7.40 16.26 -23.15
CA VAL A 524 -6.72 15.88 -24.40
C VAL A 524 -5.68 14.78 -24.17
N THR A 525 -4.96 14.80 -23.05
CA THR A 525 -3.98 13.76 -22.67
C THR A 525 -4.67 12.44 -22.37
N ASP A 526 -5.73 12.44 -21.55
CA ASP A 526 -6.57 11.27 -21.25
C ASP A 526 -7.17 10.66 -22.52
N TYR A 527 -7.70 11.50 -23.43
CA TYR A 527 -8.21 11.05 -24.72
C TYR A 527 -7.11 10.45 -25.60
N THR A 528 -5.91 11.07 -25.62
CA THR A 528 -4.74 10.54 -26.33
C THR A 528 -4.35 9.15 -25.80
N HIS A 529 -4.27 9.00 -24.47
CA HIS A 529 -3.93 7.74 -23.82
C HIS A 529 -4.98 6.64 -24.04
N ALA A 530 -6.27 6.99 -24.10
CA ALA A 530 -7.35 6.06 -24.44
C ALA A 530 -7.22 5.55 -25.89
N LEU A 531 -6.99 6.43 -26.87
CA LEU A 531 -6.76 6.04 -28.26
C LEU A 531 -5.49 5.21 -28.44
N TYR A 532 -4.45 5.47 -27.65
CA TYR A 532 -3.24 4.65 -27.60
C TYR A 532 -3.54 3.23 -27.07
N ALA A 533 -4.25 3.11 -25.95
CA ALA A 533 -4.63 1.82 -25.38
C ALA A 533 -5.53 1.02 -26.34
N GLU A 534 -6.42 1.70 -27.07
CA GLU A 534 -7.18 1.12 -28.18
C GLU A 534 -6.24 0.63 -29.30
N TYR A 535 -5.28 1.47 -29.74
CA TYR A 535 -4.34 1.15 -30.82
C TYR A 535 -3.57 -0.15 -30.59
N ALA A 536 -3.12 -0.41 -29.36
CA ALA A 536 -2.39 -1.62 -28.99
C ALA A 536 -3.21 -2.90 -29.30
N THR A 537 -4.52 -2.88 -29.08
CA THR A 537 -5.42 -4.05 -29.23
C THR A 537 -6.24 -4.07 -30.51
N ALA A 538 -6.33 -2.94 -31.21
CA ALA A 538 -7.12 -2.75 -32.42
C ALA A 538 -6.66 -3.59 -33.63
N ASP A 539 -7.61 -3.93 -34.51
CA ASP A 539 -7.30 -4.59 -35.78
C ASP A 539 -6.59 -3.64 -36.78
N LYS A 540 -6.13 -4.20 -37.92
CA LYS A 540 -5.40 -3.44 -38.95
C LYS A 540 -6.19 -2.25 -39.53
N LYS A 541 -7.52 -2.36 -39.64
CA LYS A 541 -8.37 -1.28 -40.16
C LYS A 541 -8.49 -0.18 -39.10
N ARG A 542 -8.83 -0.54 -37.87
CA ARG A 542 -9.02 0.41 -36.78
C ARG A 542 -7.71 1.11 -36.39
N ARG A 543 -6.57 0.41 -36.40
CA ARG A 543 -5.23 1.03 -36.27
C ARG A 543 -4.94 2.06 -37.37
N ALA A 544 -5.46 1.90 -38.59
CA ALA A 544 -5.28 2.89 -39.65
C ALA A 544 -6.09 4.18 -39.38
N GLU A 545 -7.31 4.05 -38.86
CA GLU A 545 -8.14 5.19 -38.41
C GLU A 545 -7.46 5.94 -37.24
N LEU A 546 -7.03 5.20 -36.20
CA LEU A 546 -6.37 5.77 -35.02
C LEU A 546 -5.07 6.53 -35.37
N LYS A 547 -4.27 6.05 -36.34
CA LYS A 547 -3.10 6.78 -36.85
C LYS A 547 -3.45 8.16 -37.42
N ASN A 548 -4.62 8.33 -38.04
CA ASN A 548 -5.04 9.62 -38.57
C ASN A 548 -5.44 10.61 -37.44
N ILE A 549 -5.96 10.09 -36.33
CA ILE A 549 -6.35 10.89 -35.17
C ILE A 549 -5.12 11.30 -34.36
N LEU A 550 -4.23 10.35 -34.05
CA LEU A 550 -3.01 10.57 -33.25
C LEU A 550 -1.96 11.41 -33.99
N PHE A 551 -1.78 11.15 -35.30
CA PHE A 551 -0.81 11.81 -36.17
C PHE A 551 -1.51 12.49 -37.36
N PRO A 552 -2.24 13.61 -37.14
CA PRO A 552 -2.86 14.38 -38.21
C PRO A 552 -1.84 14.97 -39.20
N PHE A 553 -0.62 15.23 -38.74
CA PHE A 553 0.46 15.83 -39.53
C PHE A 553 1.46 14.75 -39.99
N LYS A 554 1.02 13.88 -40.88
CA LYS A 554 1.82 12.79 -41.47
C LYS A 554 1.67 12.72 -42.99
N GLY A 555 2.69 12.25 -43.69
CA GLY A 555 2.60 11.90 -45.12
C GLY A 555 1.61 10.76 -45.43
N GLU A 556 1.23 10.66 -46.70
CA GLU A 556 0.21 9.70 -47.18
C GLU A 556 0.62 8.23 -46.96
N ASN A 557 1.90 7.92 -47.20
CA ASN A 557 2.49 6.59 -46.99
C ASN A 557 3.10 6.51 -45.57
N CYS A 558 2.28 6.22 -44.56
CA CYS A 558 2.72 6.17 -43.16
C CYS A 558 2.51 4.80 -42.49
N THR A 559 3.63 4.11 -42.23
CA THR A 559 3.71 2.83 -41.51
C THR A 559 4.33 3.04 -40.13
N ILE A 560 3.70 2.52 -39.08
CA ILE A 560 4.17 2.60 -37.68
C ILE A 560 3.92 1.23 -37.02
N GLY A 561 4.86 0.77 -36.19
CA GLY A 561 4.78 -0.47 -35.40
C GLY A 561 3.72 -0.47 -34.30
N GLU A 562 3.71 -1.50 -33.46
CA GLU A 562 2.57 -1.76 -32.55
C GLU A 562 2.63 -1.04 -31.20
N ASN A 563 3.83 -0.80 -30.65
CA ASN A 563 3.99 -0.03 -29.40
C ASN A 563 4.17 1.46 -29.74
N VAL A 564 3.11 2.27 -29.54
CA VAL A 564 3.06 3.67 -29.99
C VAL A 564 2.54 4.57 -28.88
N PHE A 565 3.41 4.97 -27.97
CA PHE A 565 3.06 5.96 -26.96
C PHE A 565 3.24 7.40 -27.48
N VAL A 566 2.26 8.28 -27.23
CA VAL A 566 2.26 9.72 -27.52
C VAL A 566 1.53 10.43 -26.37
N GLU A 567 2.11 11.50 -25.81
CA GLU A 567 1.49 12.24 -24.69
C GLU A 567 0.25 13.05 -25.13
N CYS A 568 0.32 13.69 -26.30
CA CYS A 568 -0.74 14.55 -26.82
C CYS A 568 -0.91 14.35 -28.33
N ILE A 569 -2.14 14.09 -28.77
CA ILE A 569 -2.58 14.10 -30.18
C ILE A 569 -1.96 15.28 -30.94
N GLY A 570 -1.41 15.03 -32.13
CA GLY A 570 -0.90 16.09 -33.01
C GLY A 570 0.43 16.75 -32.59
N SER A 571 0.95 16.46 -31.41
CA SER A 571 2.25 16.97 -30.93
C SER A 571 3.46 16.40 -31.68
N VAL A 572 3.27 15.29 -32.41
CA VAL A 572 4.28 14.62 -33.25
C VAL A 572 3.95 14.85 -34.74
N ARG A 573 4.91 15.40 -35.48
CA ARG A 573 4.85 15.65 -36.94
C ARG A 573 5.76 14.68 -37.69
N LEU A 574 5.27 14.13 -38.80
CA LEU A 574 5.91 13.10 -39.61
C LEU A 574 5.87 13.49 -41.11
N GLY A 575 6.96 13.27 -41.84
CA GLY A 575 7.18 13.80 -43.19
C GLY A 575 6.42 13.10 -44.32
N GLY A 576 6.70 13.53 -45.56
CA GLY A 576 5.95 13.12 -46.76
C GLY A 576 5.98 11.63 -47.15
N SER A 577 6.86 10.81 -46.59
CA SER A 577 6.90 9.34 -46.79
C SER A 577 7.64 8.71 -45.62
N VAL A 578 6.93 8.02 -44.72
CA VAL A 578 7.38 7.67 -43.35
C VAL A 578 7.23 6.16 -43.07
N THR A 579 8.21 5.55 -42.43
CA THR A 579 8.09 4.20 -41.81
C THR A 579 8.72 4.18 -40.41
N VAL A 580 8.15 3.45 -39.44
CA VAL A 580 8.62 3.39 -38.02
C VAL A 580 8.38 1.99 -37.41
N GLY A 581 9.35 1.31 -36.78
CA GLY A 581 9.31 -0.17 -36.61
C GLY A 581 9.73 -0.86 -35.29
N ASN A 582 8.96 -1.91 -34.94
CA ASN A 582 9.21 -3.11 -34.11
C ASN A 582 9.93 -3.04 -32.75
N CYS A 583 9.79 -1.93 -32.00
CA CYS A 583 9.43 -1.87 -30.55
C CYS A 583 9.62 -0.40 -30.12
N VAL A 584 8.73 0.47 -30.59
CA VAL A 584 8.94 1.93 -30.58
C VAL A 584 8.30 2.60 -29.34
N THR A 585 8.63 3.87 -29.08
CA THR A 585 7.90 4.79 -28.16
C THR A 585 8.25 6.25 -28.49
N LEU A 586 7.26 7.11 -28.82
CA LEU A 586 7.50 8.46 -29.38
C LEU A 586 6.67 9.56 -28.69
N MET A 587 7.10 9.93 -27.49
CA MET A 587 6.48 10.97 -26.66
C MET A 587 6.90 12.36 -27.18
N GLY A 588 5.94 13.22 -27.57
CA GLY A 588 6.15 14.50 -28.29
C GLY A 588 6.94 15.57 -27.51
N SER A 589 7.07 16.83 -27.93
CA SER A 589 6.77 17.38 -29.26
C SER A 589 7.95 17.15 -30.21
N ILE A 590 7.73 16.39 -31.29
CA ILE A 590 8.80 15.86 -32.16
C ILE A 590 8.42 16.02 -33.64
N VAL A 591 9.36 16.33 -34.53
CA VAL A 591 9.10 16.73 -35.93
C VAL A 591 10.13 16.11 -36.89
N LEU A 592 9.75 15.11 -37.69
CA LEU A 592 10.67 14.48 -38.66
C LEU A 592 10.13 14.58 -40.10
N GLY A 593 10.84 15.26 -41.00
CA GLY A 593 10.37 15.66 -42.34
C GLY A 593 10.70 14.70 -43.50
N ASP A 594 10.83 15.26 -44.71
CA ASP A 594 10.78 14.56 -46.00
C ASP A 594 11.59 13.24 -46.09
N ARG A 595 10.90 12.17 -46.54
CA ARG A 595 11.37 10.78 -46.83
C ARG A 595 11.78 9.85 -45.65
N CYS A 596 11.43 10.19 -44.41
CA CYS A 596 11.61 9.38 -43.19
C CYS A 596 11.50 7.84 -43.28
N THR A 597 12.35 7.12 -42.53
CA THR A 597 12.14 5.72 -42.06
C THR A 597 12.92 5.47 -40.77
N ILE A 598 12.42 4.66 -39.82
CA ILE A 598 12.95 4.49 -38.44
C ILE A 598 12.79 3.03 -37.95
N GLU A 599 13.86 2.22 -37.89
CA GLU A 599 13.87 0.87 -37.26
C GLU A 599 15.20 0.61 -36.51
N GLU A 600 15.37 -0.38 -35.63
CA GLU A 600 14.43 -1.25 -34.93
C GLU A 600 14.44 -0.84 -33.44
N LYS A 601 13.34 -1.08 -32.72
CA LYS A 601 13.25 -0.88 -31.25
C LYS A 601 13.57 0.55 -30.77
N VAL A 602 13.04 1.55 -31.47
CA VAL A 602 13.43 2.97 -31.34
C VAL A 602 12.53 3.79 -30.42
N SER A 603 13.09 4.42 -29.39
CA SER A 603 12.38 5.39 -28.53
C SER A 603 12.96 6.81 -28.67
N LEU A 604 12.09 7.81 -28.80
CA LEU A 604 12.43 9.26 -28.78
C LEU A 604 11.43 9.98 -27.87
N VAL A 605 11.91 10.76 -26.91
CA VAL A 605 11.08 11.37 -25.87
C VAL A 605 11.43 12.86 -25.73
N GLY A 606 10.50 13.73 -26.14
CA GLY A 606 10.65 15.19 -26.19
C GLY A 606 9.86 15.96 -25.12
N ILE A 607 9.24 15.25 -24.16
CA ILE A 607 8.58 15.77 -22.97
C ILE A 607 9.28 15.12 -21.78
N GLY A 608 9.48 15.88 -20.71
CA GLY A 608 9.96 15.35 -19.45
C GLY A 608 9.62 16.30 -18.31
N HIS A 609 9.98 15.93 -17.09
CA HIS A 609 9.70 16.76 -15.92
C HIS A 609 10.90 17.67 -15.60
N GLU A 610 10.69 18.61 -14.70
CA GLU A 610 11.79 19.37 -14.12
C GLU A 610 12.80 18.44 -13.43
N VAL A 611 14.09 18.71 -13.65
CA VAL A 611 15.18 17.95 -13.03
C VAL A 611 15.27 18.27 -11.54
N TYR A 612 14.94 19.51 -11.17
CA TYR A 612 14.81 19.95 -9.80
C TYR A 612 13.45 19.56 -9.25
N HIS A 613 13.44 18.67 -8.26
CA HIS A 613 12.22 18.10 -7.70
C HIS A 613 11.23 19.16 -7.18
N GLU A 614 11.72 20.22 -6.54
CA GLU A 614 10.95 21.39 -6.09
C GLU A 614 10.08 22.00 -7.21
N ASN A 615 10.60 22.04 -8.45
CA ASN A 615 9.91 22.63 -9.59
C ASN A 615 8.95 21.66 -10.31
N ARG A 616 8.90 20.39 -9.90
CA ARG A 616 7.81 19.46 -10.30
C ARG A 616 6.54 19.68 -9.48
N HIS A 617 6.67 20.30 -8.30
CA HIS A 617 5.62 20.48 -7.28
C HIS A 617 5.20 21.94 -7.14
N VAL A 618 4.80 22.58 -8.25
CA VAL A 618 4.25 23.93 -8.17
C VAL A 618 2.84 23.86 -7.55
N CYS A 619 2.49 24.85 -6.73
CA CYS A 619 1.39 24.79 -5.77
C CYS A 619 0.04 24.28 -6.33
N ASP A 620 -0.76 23.67 -5.45
CA ASP A 620 -2.10 23.11 -5.71
C ASP A 620 -2.12 21.87 -6.64
N GLY A 621 -1.18 20.94 -6.43
CA GLY A 621 -1.18 19.59 -7.04
C GLY A 621 -0.66 19.52 -8.49
N CYS A 622 -0.41 20.69 -9.08
CA CYS A 622 -0.07 20.94 -10.47
C CYS A 622 1.20 20.22 -10.95
N MET A 623 1.07 19.31 -11.93
CA MET A 623 2.20 18.66 -12.57
C MET A 623 2.76 19.54 -13.70
N ILE A 624 3.94 20.12 -13.46
CA ILE A 624 4.65 20.92 -14.47
C ILE A 624 5.52 20.03 -15.37
N ASN A 625 5.17 19.98 -16.65
CA ASN A 625 5.94 19.31 -17.68
C ASN A 625 6.80 20.33 -18.45
N THR A 626 7.96 19.86 -18.90
CA THR A 626 8.89 20.60 -19.75
C THR A 626 8.92 19.96 -21.14
N SER A 627 8.61 20.73 -22.17
CA SER A 627 8.77 20.29 -23.55
C SER A 627 10.20 20.60 -24.02
N ARG A 628 10.92 19.59 -24.51
CA ARG A 628 12.31 19.67 -25.02
C ARG A 628 12.35 19.04 -26.41
N VAL A 629 11.88 19.81 -27.39
CA VAL A 629 11.57 19.44 -28.79
C VAL A 629 12.72 18.70 -29.50
N ILE A 630 12.38 17.69 -30.32
CA ILE A 630 13.32 16.98 -31.21
C ILE A 630 12.87 17.14 -32.68
N ARG A 631 13.76 17.58 -33.59
CA ARG A 631 13.44 17.86 -35.01
C ARG A 631 14.51 17.29 -35.97
N VAL A 632 14.14 16.67 -37.10
CA VAL A 632 15.10 16.23 -38.16
C VAL A 632 14.51 16.30 -39.58
N GLU A 633 15.21 17.01 -40.47
CA GLU A 633 14.94 17.14 -41.92
C GLU A 633 16.32 17.29 -42.62
N SER A 634 16.55 16.98 -43.90
CA SER A 634 15.69 16.46 -44.96
C SER A 634 16.31 15.20 -45.61
N GLY A 635 15.51 14.16 -45.89
CA GLY A 635 15.96 12.93 -46.58
C GLY A 635 16.01 11.64 -45.73
N VAL A 636 15.48 11.66 -44.51
CA VAL A 636 15.81 10.78 -43.36
C VAL A 636 15.56 9.27 -43.55
N HIS A 637 16.47 8.42 -43.09
CA HIS A 637 16.32 6.95 -42.93
C HIS A 637 17.19 6.48 -41.73
N ILE A 638 16.71 5.67 -40.78
CA ILE A 638 17.43 5.37 -39.52
C ILE A 638 17.34 3.89 -39.10
N GLY A 639 18.50 3.29 -38.77
CA GLY A 639 18.69 2.05 -37.99
C GLY A 639 20.19 1.71 -37.83
N LYS A 640 20.63 0.77 -36.98
CA LYS A 640 19.95 -0.03 -35.94
C LYS A 640 20.41 0.40 -34.52
N GLY A 641 19.57 0.20 -33.51
CA GLY A 641 19.99 0.16 -32.09
C GLY A 641 20.09 1.48 -31.31
N LYS A 642 19.50 2.59 -31.80
CA LYS A 642 19.62 3.93 -31.18
C LYS A 642 18.40 4.30 -30.31
N LYS A 643 18.64 5.13 -29.29
CA LYS A 643 17.64 5.75 -28.40
C LYS A 643 18.11 7.17 -28.03
N LEU A 644 17.25 8.19 -28.09
CA LEU A 644 17.71 9.59 -28.00
C LEU A 644 16.89 10.46 -27.02
N ALA A 645 17.63 11.23 -26.21
CA ALA A 645 17.12 12.24 -25.28
C ALA A 645 17.73 13.63 -25.63
N PRO A 646 17.19 14.75 -25.08
CA PRO A 646 17.63 16.10 -25.42
C PRO A 646 19.15 16.32 -25.22
N LYS A 647 19.79 17.01 -26.18
CA LYS A 647 21.25 17.29 -26.29
C LYS A 647 22.17 16.16 -26.76
N THR A 648 21.66 15.05 -27.32
CA THR A 648 22.55 14.05 -27.94
C THR A 648 23.04 14.54 -29.33
N PRO A 649 24.36 14.65 -29.59
CA PRO A 649 24.87 15.02 -30.91
C PRO A 649 24.62 13.91 -31.94
N ILE A 650 24.35 14.30 -33.20
CA ILE A 650 24.32 13.38 -34.35
C ILE A 650 25.51 13.73 -35.24
N GLU A 651 26.39 12.76 -35.49
CA GLU A 651 27.55 12.95 -36.36
C GLU A 651 27.11 12.98 -37.84
N LYS A 652 27.79 13.78 -38.67
CA LYS A 652 27.35 14.09 -40.05
C LYS A 652 27.35 12.90 -41.00
N ASP A 653 28.10 11.86 -40.67
CA ASP A 653 28.23 10.58 -41.36
C ASP A 653 27.13 9.58 -40.96
N GLN A 654 26.20 9.97 -40.08
CA GLN A 654 25.02 9.20 -39.69
C GLN A 654 23.71 9.73 -40.33
N ILE A 655 23.82 10.58 -41.38
CA ILE A 655 22.73 11.29 -42.08
C ILE A 655 22.71 10.92 -43.56
#